data_AF-A0A843BST1-F1
#
_entry.id   AF-A0A843BST1-F1
#
_cell.length_a   1.000
_cell.length_b   1.000
_cell.length_c   1.000
_cell.angle_alpha   90.00
_cell.angle_beta   90.00
_cell.angle_gamma   90.00
#
_symmetry.space_group_name_H-M   'P 1'
#
loop_
_entity.id
_entity.type
_entity.pdbx_description
1 polymer ?
#
loop_
_entity_poly.entity_id
_entity_poly.type
_entity_poly.pdbx_seq_one_letter_code
_entity_poly.pdbx_strand_id
1 'polypeptide(L)'
;MTENKDKIVTYDPSMASRAAEMFNLFNELWPGGFGGGIPFTEQRVRDMLDKTSAISDLIAVDEENELVGYCGLYPHWRDKNAAYISILGVTPKAKGKKFGKRLLLKSLEVAKKHGINRVDLHTWSGNLEAVPLYKKVGLFWVPETSVYMQDFIPGLLQTPIAKDYFEKHPDWYGNFKRELLQTQDKQIVDGMELYSYKFESQDDSLEAEVDRFGWNFCGFERVLDGKKLLVKTRLASQEIYIGIPNSMTLIIQNDEHDEVEAKIDVDEFKGLNWIEKFPNSVSVKKGETVKITREFTIDKETKLFRDNDRSCESIKTKVRMGSLDVELGTSGKLQSPIQLRGINENYFSTAPIGSEIKIPVDILNNTKQKITGKVMIEIDNLEGATATIPIELKADEIDGIEIPISIPVQRKRNKFTLQATPKLQFKGQEIELPTFKMPVFARTKDLIEIAEIKDRDRLYVITDKLSVRVLLEGGNLRIYQQENYGLNPLNHQTGPPYGLSLDNTLKYEYEFVDQDGYKLLILSAESLQVPGLLVKKHVKFIPGANEIEYWITYTNIHKNAIHASARTSSGFGGISLNPYSAKGYAYTPIGGKIIESDSLTNFLTDPLMPTETQFWSETWTAVKGLMTGDYSAWIWKQDNIEKIKLRQGSLSQLESKTIEIEPNETIEPVHLWFSFGYTTIQDVRNRWNQLVGHKKFELREKLVGPKITKALNAKLTGSKVLFAGDTVKKDFELMFVSAYPLQGTLSLVLPKDWEGGFIVDNEEQTTIPMPQLKPFTATPLEVTLKIPEKTKSPIENVKLHFSGEFEIDFDNYVIVTSKGQVNVEEKDFEGKKIYDVSNGELSFKVVAEIGGNLIRLEDSKGRNFLLDNYPEIQPKFFLEHYLGGSQPQLFHFVADEPFSEMEETKSQMVEENEWKGVKTTWTIKKEKQFLYGQKVELKYLTLPNSEIIRVVLSLDNKTTRTIPWIGSLLSDVGIQGSKEGNVIEAVGASGIWTRNSIKKQFISQGSYEKPYSRINKGNQSIAFVVPKGSNGSSVIADLGVMLLDWMLGLDYAMPKSKSTVEFAILINQPREKMIELREALEID
;
A
#
# COMPACT_ATOMS: atom_id res chain seq x y z
N MET A 1 -44.16 5.10 -21.79
CA MET A 1 -43.45 3.91 -22.32
C MET A 1 -44.42 2.73 -22.31
N THR A 2 -44.90 2.29 -23.47
CA THR A 2 -45.88 1.22 -23.62
C THR A 2 -45.24 -0.01 -24.25
N GLU A 3 -44.51 -0.79 -23.45
CA GLU A 3 -44.13 -2.18 -23.73
C GLU A 3 -43.34 -2.76 -22.54
N ASN A 4 -43.92 -3.71 -21.81
CA ASN A 4 -43.30 -4.99 -21.38
C ASN A 4 -44.16 -5.75 -20.34
N LYS A 5 -44.04 -7.08 -20.34
CA LYS A 5 -44.57 -7.97 -19.29
C LYS A 5 -43.58 -8.17 -18.12
N ASP A 6 -42.28 -7.98 -18.39
CA ASP A 6 -41.19 -7.98 -17.40
C ASP A 6 -41.44 -6.97 -16.27
N LYS A 7 -40.95 -7.27 -15.06
CA LYS A 7 -41.15 -6.41 -13.87
C LYS A 7 -39.84 -6.16 -13.13
N ILE A 8 -39.71 -4.94 -12.58
CA ILE A 8 -38.76 -4.65 -11.50
C ILE A 8 -39.55 -4.64 -10.21
N VAL A 9 -39.16 -5.46 -9.23
CA VAL A 9 -39.77 -5.59 -7.91
C VAL A 9 -38.73 -5.31 -6.82
N THR A 10 -39.16 -5.21 -5.56
CA THR A 10 -38.23 -5.15 -4.41
C THR A 10 -37.98 -6.57 -3.91
N TYR A 11 -36.77 -6.85 -3.42
CA TYR A 11 -36.43 -8.10 -2.74
C TYR A 11 -37.34 -8.35 -1.52
N ASP A 12 -37.65 -9.63 -1.28
CA ASP A 12 -38.36 -10.12 -0.10
C ASP A 12 -37.63 -11.38 0.44
N PRO A 13 -37.55 -11.61 1.77
CA PRO A 13 -36.85 -12.76 2.34
C PRO A 13 -37.35 -14.14 1.88
N SER A 14 -38.55 -14.27 1.31
CA SER A 14 -39.00 -15.52 0.68
C SER A 14 -38.23 -15.87 -0.61
N MET A 15 -37.54 -14.90 -1.22
CA MET A 15 -36.79 -15.06 -2.46
C MET A 15 -35.35 -15.58 -2.26
N ALA A 16 -34.86 -15.66 -1.01
CA ALA A 16 -33.43 -15.86 -0.69
C ALA A 16 -32.78 -17.08 -1.38
N SER A 17 -33.48 -18.21 -1.49
CA SER A 17 -32.98 -19.43 -2.14
C SER A 17 -32.76 -19.22 -3.65
N ARG A 18 -33.77 -18.66 -4.35
CA ARG A 18 -33.71 -18.32 -5.78
C ARG A 18 -32.70 -17.21 -6.08
N ALA A 19 -32.53 -16.27 -5.14
CA ALA A 19 -31.49 -15.27 -5.22
C ALA A 19 -30.07 -15.87 -5.07
N ALA A 20 -29.89 -16.95 -4.29
CA ALA A 20 -28.61 -17.65 -4.20
C ALA A 20 -28.23 -18.31 -5.54
N GLU A 21 -29.20 -18.91 -6.24
CA GLU A 21 -29.02 -19.43 -7.61
C GLU A 21 -28.61 -18.30 -8.57
N MET A 22 -29.34 -17.18 -8.56
CA MET A 22 -29.02 -15.98 -9.36
C MET A 22 -27.60 -15.45 -9.09
N PHE A 23 -27.19 -15.34 -7.82
CA PHE A 23 -25.85 -14.86 -7.45
C PHE A 23 -24.73 -15.85 -7.80
N ASN A 24 -24.98 -17.17 -7.74
CA ASN A 24 -24.02 -18.16 -8.22
C ASN A 24 -23.77 -18.02 -9.73
N LEU A 25 -24.79 -17.68 -10.53
CA LEU A 25 -24.66 -17.37 -11.95
C LEU A 25 -23.90 -16.06 -12.24
N PHE A 26 -23.64 -15.21 -11.24
CA PHE A 26 -22.77 -14.04 -11.41
C PHE A 26 -21.27 -14.41 -11.34
N ASN A 27 -20.89 -15.59 -10.84
CA ASN A 27 -19.49 -15.96 -10.65
C ASN A 27 -18.65 -15.86 -11.94
N GLU A 28 -19.20 -16.32 -13.06
CA GLU A 28 -18.52 -16.30 -14.37
C GLU A 28 -18.39 -14.89 -14.97
N LEU A 29 -19.16 -13.91 -14.46
CA LEU A 29 -19.24 -12.55 -15.00
C LEU A 29 -18.40 -11.53 -14.21
N TRP A 30 -17.91 -11.90 -13.01
CA TRP A 30 -17.18 -11.00 -12.11
C TRP A 30 -15.70 -11.39 -12.02
N PRO A 31 -14.76 -10.45 -12.20
CA PRO A 31 -13.32 -10.73 -12.03
C PRO A 31 -13.01 -11.32 -10.64
N GLY A 32 -12.39 -12.51 -10.62
CA GLY A 32 -12.08 -13.23 -9.38
C GLY A 32 -13.24 -14.01 -8.73
N GLY A 33 -14.42 -14.03 -9.38
CA GLY A 33 -15.62 -14.74 -8.92
C GLY A 33 -16.42 -13.97 -7.85
N PHE A 34 -17.70 -13.72 -8.13
CA PHE A 34 -18.62 -12.97 -7.25
C PHE A 34 -18.70 -13.54 -5.82
N GLY A 35 -18.69 -14.87 -5.67
CA GLY A 35 -18.72 -15.58 -4.40
C GLY A 35 -17.36 -15.76 -3.71
N GLY A 36 -16.25 -15.34 -4.32
CA GLY A 36 -14.90 -15.48 -3.76
C GLY A 36 -14.37 -16.92 -3.69
N GLY A 37 -14.75 -17.77 -4.66
CA GLY A 37 -14.39 -19.19 -4.71
C GLY A 37 -15.29 -20.11 -3.89
N ILE A 38 -16.25 -19.57 -3.13
CA ILE A 38 -17.22 -20.35 -2.34
C ILE A 38 -18.63 -20.03 -2.87
N PRO A 39 -19.49 -21.04 -3.16
CA PRO A 39 -20.86 -20.80 -3.61
C PRO A 39 -21.74 -20.02 -2.61
N PHE A 40 -22.79 -19.39 -3.14
CA PHE A 40 -23.89 -18.85 -2.34
C PHE A 40 -24.87 -19.96 -1.95
N THR A 41 -25.28 -19.93 -0.68
CA THR A 41 -26.39 -20.72 -0.12
C THR A 41 -27.52 -19.76 0.26
N GLU A 42 -28.74 -20.27 0.50
CA GLU A 42 -29.85 -19.45 1.01
C GLU A 42 -29.45 -18.65 2.26
N GLN A 43 -28.84 -19.31 3.25
CA GLN A 43 -28.42 -18.64 4.49
C GLN A 43 -27.42 -17.51 4.23
N ARG A 44 -26.49 -17.66 3.27
CA ARG A 44 -25.53 -16.61 2.90
C ARG A 44 -26.22 -15.40 2.25
N VAL A 45 -27.32 -15.61 1.52
CA VAL A 45 -28.13 -14.51 0.96
C VAL A 45 -28.91 -13.81 2.07
N ARG A 46 -29.52 -14.56 3.00
CA ARG A 46 -30.20 -13.99 4.18
C ARG A 46 -29.26 -13.13 5.03
N ASP A 47 -28.08 -13.64 5.34
CA ASP A 47 -27.02 -12.94 6.06
C ASP A 47 -26.54 -11.66 5.33
N MET A 48 -26.75 -11.56 4.01
CA MET A 48 -26.37 -10.41 3.17
C MET A 48 -27.49 -9.38 3.00
N LEU A 49 -28.73 -9.81 2.76
CA LEU A 49 -29.84 -8.93 2.33
C LEU A 49 -30.91 -8.70 3.40
N ASP A 50 -31.20 -9.66 4.29
CA ASP A 50 -32.33 -9.54 5.24
C ASP A 50 -32.07 -8.48 6.33
N LYS A 51 -30.84 -7.96 6.42
CA LYS A 51 -30.40 -6.90 7.35
C LYS A 51 -29.72 -5.74 6.61
N THR A 52 -30.19 -5.34 5.44
CA THR A 52 -29.57 -4.31 4.55
C THR A 52 -30.01 -2.86 4.83
N SER A 53 -29.13 -1.87 4.61
CA SER A 53 -29.39 -0.42 4.75
C SER A 53 -29.88 0.27 3.47
N ALA A 54 -30.35 -0.51 2.48
CA ALA A 54 -30.75 0.01 1.17
C ALA A 54 -32.02 0.90 1.23
N ILE A 55 -32.09 1.90 0.36
CA ILE A 55 -33.35 2.58 -0.01
C ILE A 55 -34.24 1.60 -0.76
N SER A 56 -33.66 0.78 -1.65
CA SER A 56 -34.37 -0.32 -2.30
C SER A 56 -33.40 -1.32 -2.93
N ASP A 57 -33.59 -2.61 -2.62
CA ASP A 57 -32.97 -3.74 -3.31
C ASP A 57 -33.87 -4.15 -4.47
N LEU A 58 -33.55 -3.66 -5.67
CA LEU A 58 -34.35 -3.86 -6.88
C LEU A 58 -33.98 -5.19 -7.55
N ILE A 59 -34.98 -6.04 -7.78
CA ILE A 59 -34.87 -7.33 -8.46
C ILE A 59 -35.52 -7.23 -9.84
N ALA A 60 -34.82 -7.71 -10.86
CA ALA A 60 -35.35 -7.89 -12.20
C ALA A 60 -35.95 -9.30 -12.37
N VAL A 61 -37.21 -9.36 -12.81
CA VAL A 61 -37.96 -10.61 -13.05
C VAL A 61 -38.32 -10.71 -14.54
N ASP A 62 -38.05 -11.86 -15.16
CA ASP A 62 -38.37 -12.14 -16.57
C ASP A 62 -39.79 -12.72 -16.77
N GLU A 63 -40.19 -12.96 -18.03
CA GLU A 63 -41.51 -13.52 -18.38
C GLU A 63 -41.76 -14.94 -17.84
N GLU A 64 -40.70 -15.69 -17.51
CA GLU A 64 -40.77 -17.03 -16.89
C GLU A 64 -40.91 -16.93 -15.36
N ASN A 65 -41.02 -15.71 -14.82
CA ASN A 65 -41.01 -15.36 -13.39
C ASN A 65 -39.65 -15.59 -12.71
N GLU A 66 -38.55 -15.73 -13.46
CA GLU A 66 -37.22 -16.00 -12.90
C GLU A 66 -36.45 -14.74 -12.47
N LEU A 67 -35.61 -14.90 -11.45
CA LEU A 67 -34.79 -13.80 -10.92
C LEU A 67 -33.53 -13.65 -11.78
N VAL A 68 -33.44 -12.55 -12.53
CA VAL A 68 -32.43 -12.39 -13.59
C VAL A 68 -31.51 -11.18 -13.42
N GLY A 69 -31.68 -10.40 -12.35
CA GLY A 69 -30.77 -9.31 -12.02
C GLY A 69 -31.10 -8.59 -10.72
N TYR A 70 -30.13 -7.82 -10.23
CA TYR A 70 -30.14 -7.11 -8.94
C TYR A 70 -29.55 -5.70 -9.09
N CYS A 71 -30.12 -4.72 -8.39
CA CYS A 71 -29.58 -3.38 -8.21
C CYS A 71 -29.86 -2.87 -6.80
N GLY A 72 -28.82 -2.76 -5.96
CA GLY A 72 -28.95 -2.19 -4.61
C GLY A 72 -28.75 -0.68 -4.61
N LEU A 73 -29.82 0.08 -4.35
CA LEU A 73 -29.76 1.54 -4.17
C LEU A 73 -29.72 1.88 -2.68
N TYR A 74 -28.68 2.59 -2.25
CA TYR A 74 -28.42 2.96 -0.85
C TYR A 74 -28.39 4.48 -0.68
N PRO A 75 -28.55 5.01 0.55
CA PRO A 75 -28.26 6.41 0.84
C PRO A 75 -26.79 6.73 0.54
N HIS A 76 -26.49 7.91 0.00
CA HIS A 76 -25.09 8.32 -0.17
C HIS A 76 -24.52 8.81 1.16
N TRP A 77 -23.36 8.28 1.56
CA TRP A 77 -22.81 8.52 2.89
C TRP A 77 -22.36 9.97 3.12
N ARG A 78 -21.91 10.70 2.09
CA ARG A 78 -21.41 12.10 2.22
C ARG A 78 -22.44 13.19 1.96
N ASP A 79 -23.57 12.88 1.33
CA ASP A 79 -24.47 13.90 0.79
C ASP A 79 -25.91 13.41 0.92
N LYS A 80 -26.66 14.04 1.82
CA LYS A 80 -28.08 13.72 2.08
C LYS A 80 -28.99 13.93 0.86
N ASN A 81 -28.53 14.70 -0.13
CA ASN A 81 -29.24 14.94 -1.38
C ASN A 81 -28.76 13.98 -2.48
N ALA A 82 -27.97 12.95 -2.16
CA ALA A 82 -27.48 11.94 -3.09
C ALA A 82 -27.83 10.50 -2.66
N ALA A 83 -27.84 9.58 -3.61
CA ALA A 83 -27.90 8.13 -3.38
C ALA A 83 -26.73 7.42 -4.09
N TYR A 84 -26.52 6.14 -3.77
CA TYR A 84 -25.41 5.35 -4.30
C TYR A 84 -25.84 3.95 -4.72
N ILE A 85 -25.34 3.46 -5.85
CA ILE A 85 -25.60 2.09 -6.34
C ILE A 85 -24.44 1.17 -5.92
N SER A 86 -24.71 0.17 -5.07
CA SER A 86 -23.67 -0.69 -4.48
C SER A 86 -23.25 -1.87 -5.36
N ILE A 87 -24.23 -2.58 -5.92
CA ILE A 87 -24.06 -3.73 -6.80
C ILE A 87 -25.13 -3.60 -7.90
N LEU A 88 -24.70 -3.74 -9.15
CA LEU A 88 -25.57 -3.95 -10.31
C LEU A 88 -25.11 -5.23 -11.02
N GLY A 89 -26.03 -6.17 -11.25
CA GLY A 89 -25.72 -7.43 -11.93
C GLY A 89 -26.93 -8.01 -12.65
N VAL A 90 -26.68 -8.74 -13.74
CA VAL A 90 -27.69 -9.55 -14.45
C VAL A 90 -27.09 -10.92 -14.79
N THR A 91 -27.92 -11.95 -14.84
CA THR A 91 -27.49 -13.31 -15.21
C THR A 91 -27.06 -13.39 -16.68
N PRO A 92 -26.27 -14.40 -17.09
CA PRO A 92 -25.88 -14.58 -18.49
C PRO A 92 -27.08 -14.59 -19.46
N LYS A 93 -28.20 -15.24 -19.10
CA LYS A 93 -29.47 -15.29 -19.90
C LYS A 93 -30.10 -13.90 -20.11
N ALA A 94 -29.78 -12.91 -19.27
CA ALA A 94 -30.36 -11.57 -19.28
C ALA A 94 -29.47 -10.48 -19.90
N LYS A 95 -28.22 -10.80 -20.27
CA LYS A 95 -27.36 -9.89 -21.05
C LYS A 95 -28.05 -9.50 -22.38
N GLY A 96 -27.79 -8.26 -22.83
CA GLY A 96 -28.40 -7.69 -24.05
C GLY A 96 -29.90 -7.32 -23.93
N LYS A 97 -30.67 -7.95 -23.04
CA LYS A 97 -32.13 -7.77 -22.89
C LYS A 97 -32.55 -6.52 -22.08
N LYS A 98 -31.66 -5.52 -21.97
CA LYS A 98 -31.92 -4.21 -21.31
C LYS A 98 -32.36 -4.26 -19.84
N PHE A 99 -32.25 -5.39 -19.12
CA PHE A 99 -32.58 -5.47 -17.69
C PHE A 99 -31.75 -4.51 -16.82
N GLY A 100 -30.43 -4.43 -17.03
CA GLY A 100 -29.57 -3.46 -16.33
C GLY A 100 -29.99 -2.00 -16.54
N LYS A 101 -30.41 -1.64 -17.77
CA LYS A 101 -30.99 -0.31 -18.06
C LYS A 101 -32.27 -0.08 -17.25
N ARG A 102 -33.18 -1.07 -17.20
CA ARG A 102 -34.46 -0.96 -16.48
C ARG A 102 -34.25 -0.79 -14.97
N LEU A 103 -33.28 -1.51 -14.39
CA LEU A 103 -32.86 -1.35 -13.00
C LEU A 103 -32.35 0.07 -12.72
N LEU A 104 -31.41 0.58 -13.53
CA LEU A 104 -30.85 1.93 -13.38
C LEU A 104 -31.90 3.05 -13.51
N LEU A 105 -32.78 2.96 -14.51
CA LEU A 105 -33.86 3.94 -14.66
C LEU A 105 -34.83 3.89 -13.48
N LYS A 106 -35.11 2.69 -12.93
CA LYS A 106 -35.94 2.56 -11.74
C LYS A 106 -35.25 3.13 -10.50
N SER A 107 -33.93 3.00 -10.34
CA SER A 107 -33.22 3.63 -9.23
C SER A 107 -33.23 5.16 -9.32
N LEU A 108 -33.15 5.77 -10.52
CA LEU A 108 -33.30 7.22 -10.68
C LEU A 108 -34.73 7.70 -10.34
N GLU A 109 -35.77 6.93 -10.73
CA GLU A 109 -37.16 7.22 -10.38
C GLU A 109 -37.37 7.16 -8.85
N VAL A 110 -36.82 6.14 -8.19
CA VAL A 110 -36.84 5.99 -6.73
C VAL A 110 -36.09 7.14 -6.05
N ALA A 111 -34.92 7.53 -6.57
CA ALA A 111 -34.16 8.68 -6.05
C ALA A 111 -34.98 9.98 -6.13
N LYS A 112 -35.54 10.31 -7.30
CA LYS A 112 -36.42 11.50 -7.47
C LYS A 112 -37.61 11.47 -6.51
N LYS A 113 -38.24 10.31 -6.28
CA LYS A 113 -39.37 10.18 -5.34
C LYS A 113 -38.98 10.51 -3.89
N HIS A 114 -37.72 10.35 -3.52
CA HIS A 114 -37.19 10.69 -2.19
C HIS A 114 -36.55 12.11 -2.13
N GLY A 115 -36.71 12.94 -3.17
CA GLY A 115 -36.14 14.29 -3.21
C GLY A 115 -34.62 14.32 -3.42
N ILE A 116 -34.04 13.24 -3.93
CA ILE A 116 -32.61 13.08 -4.13
C ILE A 116 -32.21 13.71 -5.48
N ASN A 117 -31.15 14.51 -5.48
CA ASN A 117 -30.68 15.30 -6.62
C ASN A 117 -29.54 14.64 -7.40
N ARG A 118 -28.73 13.78 -6.75
CA ARG A 118 -27.59 13.10 -7.38
C ARG A 118 -27.62 11.58 -7.14
N VAL A 119 -27.14 10.77 -8.10
CA VAL A 119 -26.93 9.32 -7.90
C VAL A 119 -25.55 8.93 -8.36
N ASP A 120 -24.78 8.32 -7.47
CA ASP A 120 -23.36 8.01 -7.69
C ASP A 120 -23.10 6.49 -7.75
N LEU A 121 -22.01 6.07 -8.38
CA LEU A 121 -21.50 4.69 -8.31
C LEU A 121 -19.98 4.63 -8.52
N HIS A 122 -19.38 3.48 -8.18
CA HIS A 122 -18.03 3.11 -8.61
C HIS A 122 -18.09 1.87 -9.52
N THR A 123 -17.12 1.76 -10.42
CA THR A 123 -16.87 0.57 -11.26
C THR A 123 -15.37 0.45 -11.55
N TRP A 124 -14.95 -0.52 -12.34
CA TRP A 124 -13.60 -0.60 -12.90
C TRP A 124 -13.58 -0.10 -14.35
N SER A 125 -12.43 0.42 -14.81
CA SER A 125 -12.27 1.02 -16.15
C SER A 125 -12.40 0.00 -17.28
N GLY A 126 -12.09 -1.26 -17.01
CA GLY A 126 -12.30 -2.39 -17.90
C GLY A 126 -13.76 -2.88 -18.00
N ASN A 127 -14.73 -2.22 -17.37
CA ASN A 127 -16.15 -2.58 -17.49
C ASN A 127 -16.75 -2.01 -18.79
N LEU A 128 -16.32 -2.57 -19.92
CA LEU A 128 -16.66 -2.10 -21.28
C LEU A 128 -18.15 -2.25 -21.61
N GLU A 129 -18.85 -3.18 -20.96
CA GLU A 129 -20.31 -3.36 -21.15
C GLU A 129 -21.13 -2.32 -20.37
N ALA A 130 -20.73 -1.98 -19.14
CA ALA A 130 -21.56 -1.15 -18.26
C ALA A 130 -21.28 0.35 -18.33
N VAL A 131 -20.03 0.78 -18.54
CA VAL A 131 -19.68 2.23 -18.57
C VAL A 131 -20.44 3.01 -19.67
N PRO A 132 -20.60 2.50 -20.91
CA PRO A 132 -21.42 3.17 -21.92
C PRO A 132 -22.90 3.28 -21.53
N LEU A 133 -23.43 2.27 -20.82
CA LEU A 133 -24.80 2.31 -20.29
C LEU A 133 -24.92 3.37 -19.18
N TYR A 134 -23.99 3.43 -18.24
CA TYR A 134 -23.96 4.44 -17.19
C TYR A 134 -23.94 5.85 -17.78
N LYS A 135 -23.05 6.12 -18.75
CA LYS A 135 -22.97 7.42 -19.44
C LYS A 135 -24.27 7.79 -20.17
N LYS A 136 -24.96 6.82 -20.78
CA LYS A 136 -26.23 7.06 -21.48
C LYS A 136 -27.42 7.25 -20.53
N VAL A 137 -27.37 6.71 -19.32
CA VAL A 137 -28.36 6.96 -18.26
C VAL A 137 -28.22 8.38 -17.69
N GLY A 138 -27.00 8.89 -17.58
CA GLY A 138 -26.74 10.27 -17.13
C GLY A 138 -25.36 10.49 -16.51
N LEU A 139 -24.65 9.41 -16.15
CA LEU A 139 -23.46 9.46 -15.30
C LEU A 139 -22.21 10.03 -15.98
N PHE A 140 -21.47 10.89 -15.28
CA PHE A 140 -20.14 11.38 -15.69
C PHE A 140 -19.04 10.65 -14.92
N TRP A 141 -18.07 10.07 -15.62
CA TRP A 141 -16.83 9.55 -15.02
C TRP A 141 -15.94 10.73 -14.64
N VAL A 142 -15.86 10.98 -13.33
CA VAL A 142 -15.07 12.08 -12.75
C VAL A 142 -13.59 11.89 -13.11
N PRO A 143 -12.95 12.87 -13.78
CA PRO A 143 -11.53 12.75 -14.12
C PRO A 143 -10.63 12.62 -12.89
N GLU A 144 -9.44 12.04 -13.11
CA GLU A 144 -8.46 11.75 -12.05
C GLU A 144 -8.98 10.81 -10.93
N THR A 145 -10.04 10.03 -11.19
CA THR A 145 -10.58 9.00 -10.26
C THR A 145 -10.51 7.58 -10.81
N SER A 146 -10.53 6.60 -9.91
CA SER A 146 -10.69 5.17 -10.20
C SER A 146 -12.14 4.80 -10.56
N VAL A 147 -12.69 5.47 -11.57
CA VAL A 147 -14.06 5.34 -12.09
C VAL A 147 -15.15 5.56 -11.03
N TYR A 148 -15.03 6.67 -10.31
CA TYR A 148 -16.16 7.29 -9.64
C TYR A 148 -17.06 7.96 -10.70
N MET A 149 -18.36 7.75 -10.60
CA MET A 149 -19.34 8.25 -11.57
C MET A 149 -20.51 8.93 -10.89
N GLN A 150 -20.97 10.08 -11.43
CA GLN A 150 -21.99 10.95 -10.83
C GLN A 150 -23.14 11.25 -11.82
N ASP A 151 -24.39 11.07 -11.40
CA ASP A 151 -25.61 11.42 -12.14
C ASP A 151 -26.35 12.62 -11.52
N PHE A 152 -26.58 13.70 -12.27
CA PHE A 152 -27.34 14.87 -11.84
C PHE A 152 -28.75 14.97 -12.48
N ILE A 153 -29.18 13.96 -13.27
CA ILE A 153 -30.53 13.91 -13.86
C ILE A 153 -31.64 14.05 -12.80
N PRO A 154 -31.58 13.40 -11.61
CA PRO A 154 -32.64 13.54 -10.61
C PRO A 154 -32.86 14.99 -10.17
N GLY A 155 -31.78 15.76 -9.96
CA GLY A 155 -31.84 17.18 -9.62
C GLY A 155 -32.30 18.05 -10.79
N LEU A 156 -31.82 17.78 -12.01
CA LEU A 156 -32.25 18.50 -13.21
C LEU A 156 -33.76 18.35 -13.46
N LEU A 157 -34.31 17.14 -13.27
CA LEU A 157 -35.75 16.83 -13.35
C LEU A 157 -36.59 17.46 -12.22
N GLN A 158 -35.98 18.21 -11.30
CA GLN A 158 -36.63 18.96 -10.22
C GLN A 158 -36.35 20.48 -10.33
N THR A 159 -35.52 20.94 -11.28
CA THR A 159 -35.09 22.34 -11.37
C THR A 159 -36.13 23.19 -12.13
N PRO A 160 -36.56 24.37 -11.61
CA PRO A 160 -37.62 25.18 -12.23
C PRO A 160 -37.42 25.54 -13.71
N ILE A 161 -36.23 26.04 -14.10
CA ILE A 161 -35.97 26.44 -15.51
C ILE A 161 -36.13 25.28 -16.51
N ALA A 162 -35.86 24.05 -16.07
CA ALA A 162 -35.95 22.84 -16.89
C ALA A 162 -37.37 22.23 -16.90
N LYS A 163 -38.25 22.64 -15.98
CA LYS A 163 -39.58 22.06 -15.78
C LYS A 163 -40.43 22.13 -17.05
N ASP A 164 -40.58 23.32 -17.62
CA ASP A 164 -41.44 23.56 -18.81
C ASP A 164 -41.01 22.69 -20.00
N TYR A 165 -39.69 22.49 -20.17
CA TYR A 165 -39.13 21.60 -21.20
C TYR A 165 -39.53 20.14 -20.97
N PHE A 166 -39.39 19.62 -19.74
CA PHE A 166 -39.75 18.23 -19.45
C PHE A 166 -41.25 17.97 -19.36
N GLU A 167 -42.08 18.98 -19.09
CA GLU A 167 -43.54 18.88 -19.19
C GLU A 167 -44.00 18.78 -20.66
N LYS A 168 -43.36 19.53 -21.57
CA LYS A 168 -43.57 19.41 -23.03
C LYS A 168 -42.98 18.11 -23.61
N HIS A 169 -41.81 17.70 -23.11
CA HIS A 169 -40.99 16.59 -23.63
C HIS A 169 -40.63 15.54 -22.56
N PRO A 170 -41.58 14.68 -22.15
CA PRO A 170 -41.43 13.81 -20.97
C PRO A 170 -40.44 12.63 -21.12
N ASP A 171 -40.05 12.23 -22.33
CA ASP A 171 -39.00 11.20 -22.53
C ASP A 171 -37.60 11.82 -22.54
N TRP A 172 -37.14 12.25 -21.37
CA TRP A 172 -35.81 12.83 -21.17
C TRP A 172 -34.69 11.87 -21.65
N TYR A 173 -34.83 10.56 -21.48
CA TYR A 173 -33.80 9.58 -21.85
C TYR A 173 -33.64 9.46 -23.37
N GLY A 174 -34.76 9.48 -24.10
CA GLY A 174 -34.79 9.54 -25.57
C GLY A 174 -34.17 10.82 -26.11
N ASN A 175 -34.50 11.96 -25.49
CA ASN A 175 -34.05 13.29 -25.93
C ASN A 175 -32.60 13.62 -25.52
N PHE A 176 -32.04 12.98 -24.50
CA PHE A 176 -30.67 13.21 -24.02
C PHE A 176 -29.60 12.84 -25.06
N LYS A 177 -28.80 13.83 -25.51
CA LYS A 177 -27.70 13.67 -26.47
C LYS A 177 -26.36 13.63 -25.75
N ARG A 178 -25.58 12.57 -25.97
CA ARG A 178 -24.26 12.40 -25.37
C ARG A 178 -23.41 11.37 -26.11
N GLU A 179 -22.11 11.63 -26.19
CA GLU A 179 -21.10 10.67 -26.65
C GLU A 179 -20.68 9.72 -25.52
N LEU A 180 -20.53 8.43 -25.83
CA LEU A 180 -20.36 7.35 -24.84
C LEU A 180 -18.93 6.78 -24.82
N LEU A 181 -17.93 7.65 -24.81
CA LEU A 181 -16.52 7.26 -24.82
C LEU A 181 -16.11 6.51 -23.53
N GLN A 182 -15.30 5.46 -23.67
CA GLN A 182 -14.69 4.70 -22.56
C GLN A 182 -13.48 5.44 -21.96
N THR A 183 -13.69 6.66 -21.47
CA THR A 183 -12.66 7.51 -20.85
C THR A 183 -13.27 8.45 -19.81
N GLN A 184 -12.42 9.12 -19.04
CA GLN A 184 -12.79 10.17 -18.09
C GLN A 184 -13.50 11.32 -18.82
N ASP A 185 -14.60 11.85 -18.28
CA ASP A 185 -15.35 12.95 -18.89
C ASP A 185 -14.73 14.32 -18.57
N LYS A 186 -13.53 14.58 -19.12
CA LYS A 186 -12.84 15.86 -19.01
C LYS A 186 -13.26 16.81 -20.15
N GLN A 187 -14.40 17.46 -20.00
CA GLN A 187 -14.93 18.42 -20.98
C GLN A 187 -14.50 19.85 -20.61
N ILE A 188 -13.82 20.56 -21.52
CA ILE A 188 -13.45 21.96 -21.33
C ILE A 188 -14.39 22.85 -22.14
N VAL A 189 -15.15 23.71 -21.46
CA VAL A 189 -16.12 24.64 -22.03
C VAL A 189 -15.79 26.04 -21.50
N ASP A 190 -15.58 27.01 -22.40
CA ASP A 190 -15.17 28.39 -22.06
C ASP A 190 -13.96 28.50 -21.10
N GLY A 191 -13.03 27.52 -21.18
CA GLY A 191 -11.85 27.45 -20.32
C GLY A 191 -12.06 26.79 -18.96
N MET A 192 -13.28 26.31 -18.66
CA MET A 192 -13.62 25.59 -17.42
C MET A 192 -13.89 24.09 -17.69
N GLU A 193 -13.52 23.24 -16.73
CA GLU A 193 -13.90 21.83 -16.69
C GLU A 193 -15.33 21.68 -16.16
N LEU A 194 -16.27 21.34 -17.05
CA LEU A 194 -17.71 21.25 -16.78
C LEU A 194 -18.28 19.87 -17.17
N TYR A 195 -19.49 19.54 -16.71
CA TYR A 195 -20.30 18.43 -17.23
C TYR A 195 -21.56 18.98 -17.92
N SER A 196 -21.70 18.75 -19.22
CA SER A 196 -22.82 19.28 -20.02
C SER A 196 -23.90 18.24 -20.28
N TYR A 197 -25.13 18.50 -19.82
CA TYR A 197 -26.33 17.75 -20.17
C TYR A 197 -27.06 18.45 -21.32
N LYS A 198 -27.23 17.79 -22.47
CA LYS A 198 -27.94 18.35 -23.65
C LYS A 198 -29.17 17.53 -24.02
N PHE A 199 -30.32 18.18 -24.16
CA PHE A 199 -31.58 17.58 -24.60
C PHE A 199 -32.11 18.32 -25.82
N GLU A 200 -32.55 17.57 -26.82
CA GLU A 200 -33.08 18.12 -28.07
C GLU A 200 -34.34 17.33 -28.47
N SER A 201 -35.41 18.05 -28.80
CA SER A 201 -36.63 17.45 -29.36
C SER A 201 -37.36 18.48 -30.21
N GLN A 202 -37.60 18.15 -31.49
CA GLN A 202 -38.11 19.11 -32.49
C GLN A 202 -37.17 20.34 -32.56
N ASP A 203 -37.71 21.55 -32.47
CA ASP A 203 -36.95 22.81 -32.45
C ASP A 203 -36.62 23.31 -31.02
N ASP A 204 -37.00 22.55 -29.97
CA ASP A 204 -36.73 22.91 -28.58
C ASP A 204 -35.46 22.22 -28.04
N SER A 205 -34.70 22.94 -27.22
CA SER A 205 -33.50 22.42 -26.56
C SER A 205 -33.34 22.89 -25.13
N LEU A 206 -32.62 22.08 -24.34
CA LEU A 206 -32.19 22.39 -22.99
C LEU A 206 -30.74 21.93 -22.82
N GLU A 207 -29.86 22.85 -22.45
CA GLU A 207 -28.50 22.57 -22.00
C GLU A 207 -28.33 23.02 -20.54
N ALA A 208 -27.80 22.13 -19.71
CA ALA A 208 -27.46 22.40 -18.32
C ALA A 208 -25.99 22.00 -18.06
N GLU A 209 -25.23 22.92 -17.49
CA GLU A 209 -23.80 22.79 -17.22
C GLU A 209 -23.58 22.66 -15.71
N VAL A 210 -22.86 21.62 -15.28
CA VAL A 210 -22.44 21.41 -13.87
C VAL A 210 -20.95 21.74 -13.73
N ASP A 211 -20.59 22.52 -12.72
CA ASP A 211 -19.19 22.77 -12.36
C ASP A 211 -18.56 21.50 -11.76
N ARG A 212 -17.47 21.01 -12.36
CA ARG A 212 -16.79 19.76 -11.92
C ARG A 212 -16.35 19.84 -10.46
N PHE A 213 -15.89 20.99 -10.00
CA PHE A 213 -15.37 21.17 -8.64
C PHE A 213 -16.48 21.53 -7.66
N GLY A 214 -17.45 22.34 -8.07
CA GLY A 214 -18.55 22.79 -7.22
C GLY A 214 -19.69 21.77 -7.05
N TRP A 215 -19.85 20.82 -7.98
CA TRP A 215 -20.99 19.88 -8.05
C TRP A 215 -22.38 20.55 -8.11
N ASN A 216 -22.42 21.78 -8.61
CA ASN A 216 -23.63 22.58 -8.77
C ASN A 216 -23.80 22.97 -10.23
N PHE A 217 -25.04 23.24 -10.67
CA PHE A 217 -25.27 23.84 -11.98
C PHE A 217 -24.66 25.25 -12.01
N CYS A 218 -23.79 25.52 -12.98
CA CYS A 218 -23.18 26.84 -13.23
C CYS A 218 -23.69 27.50 -14.51
N GLY A 219 -24.56 26.82 -15.25
CA GLY A 219 -25.15 27.36 -16.46
C GLY A 219 -26.39 26.64 -16.92
N PHE A 220 -27.34 27.41 -17.45
CA PHE A 220 -28.48 26.90 -18.20
C PHE A 220 -28.68 27.69 -19.48
N GLU A 221 -29.08 26.97 -20.52
CA GLU A 221 -29.51 27.51 -21.81
C GLU A 221 -30.75 26.74 -22.25
N ARG A 222 -31.86 27.46 -22.46
CA ARG A 222 -33.14 26.88 -22.88
C ARG A 222 -33.61 27.58 -24.15
N VAL A 223 -34.00 26.79 -25.15
CA VAL A 223 -34.78 27.27 -26.30
C VAL A 223 -36.12 26.56 -26.26
N LEU A 224 -37.20 27.32 -26.10
CA LEU A 224 -38.57 26.80 -26.03
C LEU A 224 -39.48 27.69 -26.88
N ASP A 225 -40.23 27.10 -27.82
CA ASP A 225 -41.09 27.83 -28.77
C ASP A 225 -40.35 28.97 -29.50
N GLY A 226 -39.08 28.74 -29.85
CA GLY A 226 -38.21 29.70 -30.54
C GLY A 226 -37.68 30.85 -29.68
N LYS A 227 -37.91 30.86 -28.36
CA LYS A 227 -37.39 31.87 -27.42
C LYS A 227 -36.21 31.32 -26.64
N LYS A 228 -35.09 32.06 -26.60
CA LYS A 228 -33.92 31.71 -25.81
C LYS A 228 -33.93 32.35 -24.42
N LEU A 229 -33.47 31.58 -23.44
CA LEU A 229 -33.17 32.01 -22.08
C LEU A 229 -31.77 31.48 -21.73
N LEU A 230 -30.86 32.37 -21.32
CA LEU A 230 -29.47 32.03 -21.00
C LEU A 230 -29.07 32.65 -19.66
N VAL A 231 -28.50 31.83 -18.77
CA VAL A 231 -27.98 32.29 -17.48
C VAL A 231 -26.78 31.40 -17.10
N LYS A 232 -25.57 31.96 -17.13
CA LYS A 232 -24.31 31.21 -16.93
C LYS A 232 -23.28 32.03 -16.17
N THR A 233 -22.40 31.37 -15.45
CA THR A 233 -21.24 31.96 -14.76
C THR A 233 -19.93 31.34 -15.25
N ARG A 234 -18.84 32.13 -15.24
CA ARG A 234 -17.50 31.73 -15.73
C ARG A 234 -16.38 32.28 -14.87
N LEU A 235 -15.28 31.54 -14.73
CA LEU A 235 -14.02 31.99 -14.13
C LEU A 235 -12.95 32.20 -15.22
N ALA A 236 -12.02 33.14 -15.00
CA ALA A 236 -10.88 33.32 -15.90
C ALA A 236 -9.83 32.20 -15.82
N SER A 237 -9.76 31.52 -14.66
CA SER A 237 -8.95 30.33 -14.40
C SER A 237 -9.64 29.49 -13.32
N GLN A 238 -9.62 28.17 -13.45
CA GLN A 238 -9.99 27.27 -12.37
C GLN A 238 -8.80 26.86 -11.48
N GLU A 239 -7.56 27.22 -11.81
CA GLU A 239 -6.43 27.18 -10.86
C GLU A 239 -6.37 28.55 -10.17
N ILE A 240 -6.78 28.61 -8.88
CA ILE A 240 -7.00 29.83 -8.10
C ILE A 240 -5.99 29.87 -6.95
N TYR A 241 -5.06 30.82 -6.98
CA TYR A 241 -3.99 30.93 -5.98
C TYR A 241 -4.31 31.94 -4.87
N ILE A 242 -4.02 31.58 -3.61
CA ILE A 242 -4.12 32.47 -2.45
C ILE A 242 -3.33 33.77 -2.66
N GLY A 243 -3.94 34.90 -2.29
CA GLY A 243 -3.35 36.24 -2.35
C GLY A 243 -3.15 36.83 -3.76
N ILE A 244 -3.26 36.02 -4.82
CA ILE A 244 -3.16 36.48 -6.21
C ILE A 244 -4.58 36.84 -6.70
N PRO A 245 -4.81 37.98 -7.39
CA PRO A 245 -6.12 38.33 -7.95
C PRO A 245 -6.61 37.35 -9.03
N ASN A 246 -7.91 37.06 -9.01
CA ASN A 246 -8.64 36.21 -9.96
C ASN A 246 -9.94 36.94 -10.39
N SER A 247 -10.70 36.41 -11.36
CA SER A 247 -11.94 37.04 -11.80
C SER A 247 -13.05 36.07 -12.23
N MET A 248 -14.29 36.53 -12.08
CA MET A 248 -15.54 35.83 -12.40
C MET A 248 -16.43 36.70 -13.30
N THR A 249 -17.16 36.09 -14.23
CA THR A 249 -18.13 36.74 -15.11
C THR A 249 -19.51 36.09 -15.01
N LEU A 250 -20.55 36.91 -14.87
CA LEU A 250 -21.96 36.54 -15.00
C LEU A 250 -22.46 36.91 -16.40
N ILE A 251 -23.22 36.00 -17.04
CA ILE A 251 -23.75 36.13 -18.40
C ILE A 251 -25.27 35.88 -18.37
N ILE A 252 -26.07 36.82 -18.88
CA ILE A 252 -27.54 36.73 -18.93
C ILE A 252 -28.05 37.13 -20.33
N GLN A 253 -29.00 36.39 -20.90
CA GLN A 253 -29.80 36.78 -22.08
C GLN A 253 -31.26 36.36 -21.87
N ASN A 254 -32.19 37.18 -22.35
CA ASN A 254 -33.63 36.92 -22.35
C ASN A 254 -34.24 37.23 -23.72
N ASP A 255 -35.05 36.32 -24.26
CA ASP A 255 -35.88 36.58 -25.45
C ASP A 255 -37.41 36.52 -25.14
N GLU A 256 -37.80 36.18 -23.91
CA GLU A 256 -39.21 35.98 -23.53
C GLU A 256 -39.99 37.30 -23.33
N HIS A 257 -39.28 38.39 -23.03
CA HIS A 257 -39.81 39.73 -22.76
C HIS A 257 -39.01 40.79 -23.52
N ASP A 258 -39.63 41.92 -23.85
CA ASP A 258 -38.95 42.98 -24.62
C ASP A 258 -37.85 43.71 -23.81
N GLU A 259 -38.10 43.93 -22.52
CA GLU A 259 -37.12 44.34 -21.51
C GLU A 259 -37.53 43.79 -20.13
N VAL A 260 -36.57 43.30 -19.34
CA VAL A 260 -36.83 42.71 -18.01
C VAL A 260 -35.70 43.05 -17.03
N GLU A 261 -36.05 43.37 -15.78
CA GLU A 261 -35.08 43.53 -14.71
C GLU A 261 -34.67 42.15 -14.17
N ALA A 262 -33.39 41.80 -14.35
CA ALA A 262 -32.79 40.64 -13.70
C ALA A 262 -32.24 41.06 -12.33
N LYS A 263 -32.81 40.51 -11.25
CA LYS A 263 -32.32 40.70 -9.88
C LYS A 263 -31.21 39.69 -9.61
N ILE A 264 -30.06 40.17 -9.15
CA ILE A 264 -28.83 39.42 -8.97
C ILE A 264 -28.47 39.45 -7.49
N ASP A 265 -28.25 38.26 -6.93
CA ASP A 265 -27.83 38.06 -5.54
C ASP A 265 -26.63 37.09 -5.57
N VAL A 266 -25.45 37.57 -5.16
CA VAL A 266 -24.19 36.80 -5.20
C VAL A 266 -23.71 36.57 -3.77
N ASP A 267 -23.83 35.35 -3.29
CA ASP A 267 -23.30 34.96 -1.98
C ASP A 267 -21.82 34.54 -2.14
N GLU A 268 -20.91 35.33 -1.56
CA GLU A 268 -19.51 34.94 -1.38
C GLU A 268 -19.36 33.77 -0.38
N PHE A 269 -18.45 32.82 -0.67
CA PHE A 269 -18.02 31.83 0.31
C PHE A 269 -16.97 32.43 1.26
N LYS A 270 -16.79 31.81 2.44
CA LYS A 270 -15.87 32.31 3.47
C LYS A 270 -14.43 32.42 2.96
N GLY A 271 -13.90 33.64 2.97
CA GLY A 271 -12.51 33.96 2.63
C GLY A 271 -12.29 34.50 1.21
N LEU A 272 -13.34 34.51 0.38
CA LEU A 272 -13.37 35.27 -0.86
C LEU A 272 -13.62 36.75 -0.58
N ASN A 273 -12.82 37.62 -1.19
CA ASN A 273 -12.93 39.07 -1.07
C ASN A 273 -13.05 39.70 -2.45
N TRP A 274 -14.22 40.26 -2.76
CA TRP A 274 -14.44 41.04 -3.98
C TRP A 274 -13.64 42.35 -3.96
N ILE A 275 -12.89 42.62 -5.03
CA ILE A 275 -12.25 43.93 -5.26
C ILE A 275 -13.32 44.97 -5.65
N GLU A 276 -14.33 44.54 -6.40
CA GLU A 276 -15.56 45.30 -6.69
C GLU A 276 -16.76 44.33 -6.62
N LYS A 277 -17.89 44.76 -6.03
CA LYS A 277 -19.10 43.93 -5.91
C LYS A 277 -19.93 43.92 -7.21
N PHE A 278 -20.73 42.88 -7.41
CA PHE A 278 -21.76 42.82 -8.46
C PHE A 278 -22.91 43.81 -8.18
N PRO A 279 -23.62 44.29 -9.22
CA PRO A 279 -24.83 45.09 -9.05
C PRO A 279 -26.02 44.22 -8.60
N ASN A 280 -26.92 44.79 -7.79
CA ASN A 280 -28.11 44.09 -7.27
C ASN A 280 -29.18 43.79 -8.34
N SER A 281 -29.19 44.54 -9.45
CA SER A 281 -30.00 44.25 -10.61
C SER A 281 -29.37 44.83 -11.89
N VAL A 282 -29.82 44.33 -13.03
CA VAL A 282 -29.48 44.84 -14.36
C VAL A 282 -30.69 44.71 -15.28
N SER A 283 -30.89 45.68 -16.18
CA SER A 283 -31.91 45.55 -17.24
C SER A 283 -31.36 44.68 -18.37
N VAL A 284 -32.15 43.72 -18.84
CA VAL A 284 -31.81 42.83 -19.95
C VAL A 284 -32.88 43.02 -21.04
N LYS A 285 -32.47 43.54 -22.19
CA LYS A 285 -33.36 43.68 -23.36
C LYS A 285 -33.40 42.40 -24.17
N LYS A 286 -34.46 42.26 -24.95
CA LYS A 286 -34.66 41.11 -25.84
C LYS A 286 -33.47 40.87 -26.77
N GLY A 287 -32.90 39.67 -26.72
CA GLY A 287 -31.71 39.31 -27.52
C GLY A 287 -30.39 39.95 -27.06
N GLU A 288 -30.39 40.77 -26.02
CA GLU A 288 -29.17 41.36 -25.47
C GLU A 288 -28.47 40.36 -24.55
N THR A 289 -27.17 40.14 -24.76
CA THR A 289 -26.34 39.35 -23.84
C THR A 289 -25.58 40.30 -22.91
N VAL A 290 -26.02 40.41 -21.68
CA VAL A 290 -25.36 41.19 -20.63
C VAL A 290 -24.22 40.38 -20.02
N LYS A 291 -23.03 40.98 -19.88
CA LYS A 291 -21.85 40.39 -19.23
C LYS A 291 -21.33 41.30 -18.12
N ILE A 292 -21.16 40.76 -16.92
CA ILE A 292 -20.65 41.50 -15.76
C ILE A 292 -19.46 40.73 -15.20
N THR A 293 -18.26 41.32 -15.25
CA THR A 293 -17.03 40.71 -14.72
C THR A 293 -16.59 41.44 -13.44
N ARG A 294 -16.14 40.70 -12.42
CA ARG A 294 -15.58 41.23 -11.18
C ARG A 294 -14.33 40.45 -10.76
N GLU A 295 -13.38 41.16 -10.15
CA GLU A 295 -12.16 40.57 -9.60
C GLU A 295 -12.30 40.26 -8.11
N PHE A 296 -11.62 39.20 -7.64
CA PHE A 296 -11.58 38.79 -6.24
C PHE A 296 -10.20 38.26 -5.84
N THR A 297 -9.91 38.29 -4.55
CA THR A 297 -8.78 37.58 -3.94
C THR A 297 -9.27 36.53 -2.94
N ILE A 298 -8.43 35.54 -2.68
CA ILE A 298 -8.67 34.49 -1.68
C ILE A 298 -7.68 34.69 -0.53
N ASP A 299 -8.18 34.67 0.72
CA ASP A 299 -7.36 34.78 1.92
C ASP A 299 -6.57 33.51 2.24
N LYS A 300 -5.62 33.61 3.19
CA LYS A 300 -4.78 32.48 3.61
C LYS A 300 -5.47 31.44 4.50
N GLU A 301 -6.70 31.70 4.95
CA GLU A 301 -7.47 30.84 5.86
C GLU A 301 -8.54 30.00 5.10
N THR A 302 -8.68 30.24 3.80
CA THR A 302 -9.59 29.52 2.90
C THR A 302 -9.15 28.06 2.72
N LYS A 303 -10.12 27.13 2.71
CA LYS A 303 -9.87 25.70 2.49
C LYS A 303 -9.33 25.46 1.07
N LEU A 304 -8.17 24.82 0.97
CA LEU A 304 -7.58 24.42 -0.31
C LEU A 304 -8.29 23.21 -0.92
N PHE A 305 -8.15 23.05 -2.24
CA PHE A 305 -8.54 21.83 -2.95
C PHE A 305 -7.77 20.62 -2.38
N ARG A 306 -8.46 19.47 -2.29
CA ARG A 306 -7.97 18.30 -1.54
C ARG A 306 -7.97 17.02 -2.35
N ASP A 307 -9.12 16.65 -2.90
CA ASP A 307 -9.37 15.42 -3.65
C ASP A 307 -10.66 15.58 -4.49
N ASN A 308 -10.88 14.69 -5.47
CA ASN A 308 -12.03 14.73 -6.38
C ASN A 308 -13.31 14.09 -5.77
N ASP A 309 -13.26 13.62 -4.53
CA ASP A 309 -14.37 12.96 -3.82
C ASP A 309 -15.15 13.94 -2.92
N ARG A 310 -14.94 15.25 -3.11
CA ARG A 310 -15.57 16.36 -2.37
C ARG A 310 -15.80 17.54 -3.31
N SER A 311 -16.89 18.28 -3.10
CA SER A 311 -17.10 19.58 -3.74
C SER A 311 -16.21 20.66 -3.11
N CYS A 312 -15.68 21.56 -3.93
CA CYS A 312 -15.11 22.83 -3.50
C CYS A 312 -16.19 23.84 -3.09
N GLU A 313 -15.80 24.80 -2.24
CA GLU A 313 -16.64 25.94 -1.89
C GLU A 313 -17.02 26.69 -3.19
N SER A 314 -18.30 27.02 -3.36
CA SER A 314 -18.83 27.58 -4.61
C SER A 314 -19.37 28.98 -4.38
N ILE A 315 -19.08 29.90 -5.32
CA ILE A 315 -19.75 31.20 -5.38
C ILE A 315 -21.18 30.93 -5.83
N LYS A 316 -22.16 31.31 -5.00
CA LYS A 316 -23.57 31.15 -5.34
C LYS A 316 -24.08 32.41 -6.03
N THR A 317 -24.86 32.24 -7.09
CA THR A 317 -25.44 33.35 -7.84
C THR A 317 -26.90 33.04 -8.12
N LYS A 318 -27.79 33.74 -7.43
CA LYS A 318 -29.23 33.66 -7.68
C LYS A 318 -29.63 34.74 -8.68
N VAL A 319 -30.38 34.34 -9.70
CA VAL A 319 -30.91 35.25 -10.72
C VAL A 319 -32.42 35.08 -10.79
N ARG A 320 -33.14 36.18 -10.59
CA ARG A 320 -34.61 36.22 -10.72
C ARG A 320 -35.02 37.19 -11.81
N MET A 321 -35.76 36.72 -12.82
CA MET A 321 -36.03 37.47 -14.04
C MET A 321 -37.33 36.98 -14.70
N GLY A 322 -38.42 37.74 -14.57
CA GLY A 322 -39.73 37.31 -15.08
C GLY A 322 -40.23 36.03 -14.39
N SER A 323 -40.36 34.94 -15.15
CA SER A 323 -40.70 33.59 -14.66
C SER A 323 -39.49 32.81 -14.13
N LEU A 324 -38.26 33.23 -14.44
CA LEU A 324 -37.03 32.57 -14.04
C LEU A 324 -36.72 32.83 -12.55
N ASP A 325 -36.51 31.74 -11.81
CA ASP A 325 -35.83 31.72 -10.51
C ASP A 325 -34.82 30.57 -10.54
N VAL A 326 -33.53 30.89 -10.41
CA VAL A 326 -32.43 29.93 -10.51
C VAL A 326 -31.29 30.29 -9.56
N GLU A 327 -30.69 29.28 -8.93
CA GLU A 327 -29.44 29.37 -8.17
C GLU A 327 -28.34 28.64 -8.96
N LEU A 328 -27.24 29.35 -9.25
CA LEU A 328 -26.02 28.81 -9.85
C LEU A 328 -24.92 28.66 -8.80
N GLY A 329 -24.01 27.70 -8.97
CA GLY A 329 -22.81 27.52 -8.15
C GLY A 329 -21.56 27.35 -8.99
N THR A 330 -20.52 28.18 -8.75
CA THR A 330 -19.29 28.24 -9.58
C THR A 330 -18.05 28.04 -8.71
N SER A 331 -17.07 27.25 -9.15
CA SER A 331 -15.90 26.90 -8.34
C SER A 331 -14.63 26.54 -9.14
N GLY A 332 -13.54 26.26 -8.43
CA GLY A 332 -12.22 25.92 -8.97
C GLY A 332 -11.28 25.35 -7.91
N LYS A 333 -10.09 24.92 -8.31
CA LYS A 333 -9.03 24.43 -7.44
C LYS A 333 -8.33 25.58 -6.71
N LEU A 334 -8.57 25.66 -5.40
CA LEU A 334 -7.94 26.62 -4.50
C LEU A 334 -6.55 26.10 -4.07
N GLN A 335 -5.46 26.88 -4.26
CA GLN A 335 -4.07 26.44 -4.03
C GLN A 335 -3.14 27.53 -3.42
N SER A 336 -1.96 27.11 -2.92
CA SER A 336 -0.88 28.00 -2.44
C SER A 336 0.29 28.07 -3.43
N PRO A 337 0.86 29.26 -3.74
CA PRO A 337 2.04 29.42 -4.61
C PRO A 337 3.32 28.74 -4.11
N ILE A 338 3.54 28.74 -2.78
CA ILE A 338 4.67 28.07 -2.12
C ILE A 338 4.11 26.97 -1.24
N GLN A 339 4.75 25.81 -1.25
CA GLN A 339 4.38 24.67 -0.44
C GLN A 339 5.60 24.09 0.28
N LEU A 340 5.40 23.66 1.52
CA LEU A 340 6.39 22.97 2.35
C LEU A 340 5.87 21.57 2.67
N ARG A 341 6.78 20.60 2.79
CA ARG A 341 6.46 19.18 2.99
C ARG A 341 7.63 18.45 3.69
N GLY A 342 7.37 17.48 4.56
CA GLY A 342 8.46 16.59 5.03
C GLY A 342 8.97 15.66 3.93
N ILE A 343 10.21 15.15 4.06
CA ILE A 343 10.89 14.28 3.06
C ILE A 343 9.99 13.17 2.46
N ASN A 344 9.11 12.57 3.27
CA ASN A 344 8.21 11.47 2.87
C ASN A 344 6.70 11.84 2.95
N GLU A 345 6.36 13.13 2.82
CA GLU A 345 5.03 13.67 3.14
C GLU A 345 4.61 13.52 4.62
N ASN A 346 5.58 13.31 5.51
CA ASN A 346 5.33 13.13 6.95
C ASN A 346 4.58 14.34 7.53
N TYR A 347 3.41 14.07 8.12
CA TYR A 347 2.54 15.08 8.75
C TYR A 347 2.98 15.44 10.17
N PHE A 348 3.96 14.73 10.73
CA PHE A 348 4.59 15.00 12.02
C PHE A 348 6.05 14.53 11.98
N SER A 349 6.83 14.90 13.00
CA SER A 349 8.18 14.36 13.19
C SER A 349 8.41 14.00 14.66
N THR A 350 9.45 13.22 14.93
CA THR A 350 9.83 12.80 16.28
C THR A 350 11.28 13.19 16.58
N ALA A 351 11.50 13.94 17.67
CA ALA A 351 12.78 14.50 18.07
C ALA A 351 13.18 14.02 19.48
N PRO A 352 14.39 13.48 19.70
CA PRO A 352 14.87 13.11 21.04
C PRO A 352 14.97 14.31 21.98
N ILE A 353 14.78 14.05 23.28
CA ILE A 353 14.84 15.08 24.33
C ILE A 353 16.28 15.39 24.74
N GLY A 354 16.52 16.62 25.19
CA GLY A 354 17.83 17.09 25.66
C GLY A 354 18.90 17.17 24.57
N SER A 355 18.53 16.98 23.32
CA SER A 355 19.43 16.99 22.16
C SER A 355 18.79 17.77 21.02
N GLU A 356 19.62 18.51 20.29
CA GLU A 356 19.21 19.08 19.01
C GLU A 356 19.18 17.95 17.97
N ILE A 357 18.10 17.86 17.22
CA ILE A 357 18.12 17.22 15.90
C ILE A 357 17.80 18.25 14.82
N LYS A 358 18.13 17.88 13.60
CA LYS A 358 17.75 18.62 12.42
C LYS A 358 16.64 17.86 11.73
N ILE A 359 15.46 18.47 11.61
CA ILE A 359 14.38 17.91 10.81
C ILE A 359 14.52 18.43 9.38
N PRO A 360 14.76 17.56 8.39
CA PRO A 360 14.78 17.97 7.01
C PRO A 360 13.36 18.17 6.47
N VAL A 361 13.16 19.26 5.73
CA VAL A 361 11.89 19.65 5.10
C VAL A 361 12.15 20.06 3.65
N ASP A 362 11.31 19.57 2.74
CA ASP A 362 11.26 19.96 1.32
C ASP A 362 10.53 21.29 1.16
N ILE A 363 10.98 22.12 0.23
CA ILE A 363 10.29 23.34 -0.20
C ILE A 363 10.02 23.32 -1.71
N LEU A 364 8.81 23.73 -2.13
CA LEU A 364 8.31 23.64 -3.51
C LEU A 364 7.71 24.96 -4.00
N ASN A 365 7.88 25.23 -5.30
CA ASN A 365 7.19 26.30 -6.04
C ASN A 365 6.08 25.71 -6.94
N ASN A 366 4.81 26.02 -6.67
CA ASN A 366 3.66 25.53 -7.44
C ASN A 366 3.31 26.40 -8.66
N THR A 367 4.08 27.45 -8.95
CA THR A 367 3.77 28.43 -10.02
C THR A 367 4.69 28.29 -11.23
N LYS A 368 4.19 28.68 -12.41
CA LYS A 368 4.94 28.66 -13.68
C LYS A 368 5.88 29.86 -13.87
N GLN A 369 6.41 30.39 -12.77
CA GLN A 369 7.35 31.51 -12.73
C GLN A 369 8.36 31.33 -11.60
N LYS A 370 9.53 31.99 -11.71
CA LYS A 370 10.51 32.08 -10.61
C LYS A 370 9.90 32.86 -9.44
N ILE A 371 10.19 32.44 -8.21
CA ILE A 371 9.75 33.11 -6.99
C ILE A 371 10.94 33.41 -6.06
N THR A 372 10.77 34.44 -5.23
CA THR A 372 11.72 34.79 -4.17
C THR A 372 10.96 35.11 -2.88
N GLY A 373 11.63 34.92 -1.74
CA GLY A 373 10.98 35.10 -0.46
C GLY A 373 11.83 34.66 0.73
N LYS A 374 11.15 34.28 1.80
CA LYS A 374 11.75 33.72 3.02
C LYS A 374 10.79 32.75 3.69
N VAL A 375 11.32 31.77 4.42
CA VAL A 375 10.55 30.95 5.36
C VAL A 375 10.86 31.46 6.77
N MET A 376 9.82 31.95 7.44
CA MET A 376 9.89 32.29 8.87
C MET A 376 9.60 31.01 9.67
N ILE A 377 10.54 30.59 10.50
CA ILE A 377 10.42 29.41 11.37
C ILE A 377 10.18 29.88 12.81
N GLU A 378 9.22 29.25 13.47
CA GLU A 378 8.90 29.39 14.88
C GLU A 378 8.55 28.00 15.44
N ILE A 379 8.94 27.71 16.69
CA ILE A 379 8.60 26.44 17.36
C ILE A 379 7.72 26.74 18.57
N ASP A 380 6.42 26.44 18.45
CA ASP A 380 5.45 26.67 19.51
C ASP A 380 5.84 25.91 20.79
N ASN A 381 5.69 26.58 21.94
CA ASN A 381 6.06 26.08 23.27
C ASN A 381 7.59 25.96 23.50
N LEU A 382 8.41 26.57 22.64
CA LEU A 382 9.86 26.67 22.81
C LEU A 382 10.29 28.14 22.68
N GLU A 383 10.48 28.82 23.82
CA GLU A 383 10.79 30.26 23.85
C GLU A 383 12.08 30.59 23.08
N GLY A 384 12.02 31.62 22.22
CA GLY A 384 13.17 32.12 21.45
C GLY A 384 13.61 31.24 20.26
N ALA A 385 12.94 30.12 20.01
CA ALA A 385 13.28 29.23 18.89
C ALA A 385 12.68 29.72 17.55
N THR A 386 13.20 30.86 17.07
CA THR A 386 12.87 31.41 15.75
C THR A 386 14.08 31.37 14.82
N ALA A 387 13.84 31.08 13.54
CA ALA A 387 14.83 31.18 12.49
C ALA A 387 14.22 31.83 11.24
N THR A 388 15.06 32.33 10.35
CA THR A 388 14.64 32.82 9.03
C THR A 388 15.56 32.23 7.99
N ILE A 389 14.99 31.50 7.04
CA ILE A 389 15.73 30.93 5.93
C ILE A 389 15.34 31.72 4.67
N PRO A 390 16.25 32.48 4.05
CA PRO A 390 15.99 33.13 2.78
C PRO A 390 15.82 32.07 1.69
N ILE A 391 14.90 32.29 0.74
CA ILE A 391 14.65 31.34 -0.35
C ILE A 391 14.62 32.04 -1.71
N GLU A 392 15.24 31.37 -2.68
CA GLU A 392 15.20 31.71 -4.09
C GLU A 392 14.94 30.42 -4.86
N LEU A 393 13.76 30.31 -5.48
CA LEU A 393 13.33 29.07 -6.15
C LEU A 393 12.94 29.39 -7.60
N LYS A 394 13.49 28.62 -8.53
CA LYS A 394 13.13 28.60 -9.96
C LYS A 394 11.69 28.07 -10.10
N ALA A 395 11.13 28.21 -11.30
CA ALA A 395 9.83 27.60 -11.62
C ALA A 395 9.90 26.08 -11.36
N ASP A 396 8.91 25.55 -10.63
CA ASP A 396 8.79 24.11 -10.30
C ASP A 396 10.00 23.48 -9.53
N GLU A 397 10.85 24.26 -8.82
CA GLU A 397 12.06 23.77 -8.10
C GLU A 397 11.80 23.15 -6.70
N ILE A 398 12.71 22.26 -6.25
CA ILE A 398 12.73 21.60 -4.94
C ILE A 398 14.13 21.74 -4.28
N ASP A 399 14.18 22.09 -2.99
CA ASP A 399 15.40 22.11 -2.17
C ASP A 399 15.10 21.61 -0.72
N GLY A 400 16.14 21.35 0.08
CA GLY A 400 16.03 20.81 1.44
C GLY A 400 16.57 21.75 2.53
N ILE A 401 15.72 22.09 3.49
CA ILE A 401 16.11 22.87 4.67
C ILE A 401 16.25 21.98 5.91
N GLU A 402 17.40 22.06 6.59
CA GLU A 402 17.61 21.43 7.89
C GLU A 402 17.10 22.37 9.01
N ILE A 403 15.94 22.07 9.58
CA ILE A 403 15.36 22.87 10.66
C ILE A 403 15.86 22.33 12.00
N PRO A 404 16.73 23.06 12.74
CA PRO A 404 17.18 22.64 14.05
C PRO A 404 16.03 22.72 15.05
N ILE A 405 15.84 21.66 15.82
CA ILE A 405 14.92 21.62 16.95
C ILE A 405 15.62 20.98 18.15
N SER A 406 15.64 21.71 19.26
CA SER A 406 16.22 21.26 20.52
C SER A 406 15.13 21.24 21.58
N ILE A 407 14.67 20.05 21.94
CA ILE A 407 13.62 19.87 22.95
C ILE A 407 14.28 19.80 24.33
N PRO A 408 13.97 20.71 25.28
CA PRO A 408 14.64 20.70 26.58
C PRO A 408 14.27 19.48 27.46
N VAL A 409 15.21 19.05 28.30
CA VAL A 409 14.96 17.96 29.26
C VAL A 409 13.88 18.38 30.27
N GLN A 410 14.02 19.58 30.83
CA GLN A 410 12.98 20.25 31.59
C GLN A 410 12.03 20.96 30.61
N ARG A 411 10.98 20.27 30.21
CA ARG A 411 9.89 20.78 29.36
C ARG A 411 8.57 20.55 30.08
N LYS A 412 7.59 21.42 29.82
CA LYS A 412 6.22 21.26 30.35
C LYS A 412 5.34 20.35 29.49
N ARG A 413 5.79 19.97 28.29
CA ARG A 413 5.01 19.27 27.24
C ARG A 413 5.92 18.37 26.40
N ASN A 414 5.41 17.25 25.88
CA ASN A 414 6.13 16.39 24.93
C ASN A 414 5.82 16.76 23.47
N LYS A 415 4.72 17.51 23.22
CA LYS A 415 4.35 18.06 21.91
C LYS A 415 4.83 19.50 21.71
N PHE A 416 5.40 19.75 20.54
CA PHE A 416 5.76 21.05 19.98
C PHE A 416 5.11 21.20 18.60
N THR A 417 5.01 22.43 18.07
CA THR A 417 4.59 22.66 16.68
C THR A 417 5.71 23.40 15.99
N LEU A 418 6.32 22.79 14.97
CA LEU A 418 7.08 23.55 14.00
C LEU A 418 6.09 24.35 13.14
N GLN A 419 6.16 25.67 13.21
CA GLN A 419 5.49 26.59 12.30
C GLN A 419 6.51 27.12 11.30
N ALA A 420 6.26 26.92 10.01
CA ALA A 420 7.06 27.47 8.93
C ALA A 420 6.14 28.28 8.01
N THR A 421 6.25 29.60 8.05
CA THR A 421 5.40 30.53 7.29
C THR A 421 6.16 31.05 6.07
N PRO A 422 5.79 30.65 4.84
CA PRO A 422 6.37 31.22 3.64
C PRO A 422 5.88 32.64 3.40
N LYS A 423 6.76 33.53 2.97
CA LYS A 423 6.40 34.87 2.49
C LYS A 423 6.92 35.07 1.07
N LEU A 424 5.99 35.30 0.14
CA LEU A 424 6.24 35.45 -1.29
C LEU A 424 6.40 36.93 -1.65
N GLN A 425 7.37 37.26 -2.49
CA GLN A 425 7.47 38.57 -3.12
C GLN A 425 6.73 38.58 -4.47
N PHE A 426 5.66 39.37 -4.61
CA PHE A 426 4.88 39.47 -5.85
C PHE A 426 4.52 40.92 -6.17
N LYS A 427 4.86 41.39 -7.38
CA LYS A 427 4.62 42.78 -7.87
C LYS A 427 5.03 43.89 -6.87
N GLY A 428 6.09 43.65 -6.08
CA GLY A 428 6.59 44.60 -5.08
C GLY A 428 5.88 44.56 -3.72
N GLN A 429 5.01 43.57 -3.48
CA GLN A 429 4.34 43.33 -2.20
C GLN A 429 4.78 41.99 -1.60
N GLU A 430 4.90 41.93 -0.27
CA GLU A 430 5.12 40.68 0.46
C GLU A 430 3.76 40.05 0.80
N ILE A 431 3.44 38.91 0.18
CA ILE A 431 2.24 38.13 0.44
C ILE A 431 2.58 37.03 1.44
N GLU A 432 1.89 37.02 2.58
CA GLU A 432 2.00 35.94 3.57
C GLU A 432 1.10 34.77 3.18
N LEU A 433 1.68 33.58 3.08
CA LEU A 433 1.01 32.36 2.63
C LEU A 433 0.61 31.46 3.82
N PRO A 434 -0.21 30.41 3.62
CA PRO A 434 -0.59 29.50 4.69
C PRO A 434 0.64 28.90 5.40
N THR A 435 0.64 28.99 6.73
CA THR A 435 1.71 28.43 7.56
C THR A 435 1.70 26.91 7.50
N PHE A 436 2.82 26.31 7.08
CA PHE A 436 3.05 24.88 7.27
C PHE A 436 3.23 24.59 8.76
N LYS A 437 2.42 23.66 9.29
CA LYS A 437 2.47 23.26 10.69
C LYS A 437 2.76 21.78 10.77
N MET A 438 3.90 21.42 11.37
CA MET A 438 4.27 20.04 11.62
C MET A 438 4.42 19.84 13.13
N PRO A 439 3.55 19.05 13.78
CA PRO A 439 3.76 18.60 15.14
C PRO A 439 5.11 17.88 15.25
N VAL A 440 5.90 18.26 16.25
CA VAL A 440 7.14 17.57 16.59
C VAL A 440 7.03 17.01 18.00
N PHE A 441 7.30 15.72 18.15
CA PHE A 441 7.14 15.01 19.41
C PHE A 441 8.47 14.63 20.03
N ALA A 442 8.62 14.99 21.30
CA ALA A 442 9.67 14.51 22.20
C ALA A 442 9.67 12.97 22.23
N ARG A 443 10.72 12.31 21.71
CA ARG A 443 10.90 10.86 21.85
C ARG A 443 11.22 10.55 23.31
N THR A 444 10.24 10.02 24.01
CA THR A 444 10.33 9.62 25.42
C THR A 444 9.63 8.27 25.60
N LYS A 445 10.01 7.48 26.61
CA LYS A 445 9.39 6.16 26.86
C LYS A 445 7.93 6.25 27.29
N ASP A 446 7.55 7.40 27.84
CA ASP A 446 6.21 7.80 28.25
C ASP A 446 5.46 8.59 27.17
N LEU A 447 5.99 8.67 25.93
CA LEU A 447 5.36 9.43 24.85
C LEU A 447 3.98 8.85 24.54
N ILE A 448 2.95 9.65 24.81
CA ILE A 448 1.65 9.56 24.16
C ILE A 448 1.16 10.99 23.94
N GLU A 449 1.19 11.43 22.68
CA GLU A 449 0.78 12.77 22.29
C GLU A 449 -0.08 12.75 21.03
N ILE A 450 -0.92 13.78 20.87
CA ILE A 450 -1.91 13.86 19.78
C ILE A 450 -1.56 14.99 18.80
N ALA A 451 -1.33 14.65 17.54
CA ALA A 451 -1.30 15.58 16.41
C ALA A 451 -2.71 15.71 15.82
N GLU A 452 -3.21 16.93 15.70
CA GLU A 452 -4.45 17.22 14.96
C GLU A 452 -4.05 17.86 13.63
N ILE A 453 -4.35 17.18 12.52
CA ILE A 453 -4.07 17.61 11.16
C ILE A 453 -5.40 18.08 10.55
N LYS A 454 -5.74 19.35 10.86
CA LYS A 454 -7.07 19.95 10.69
C LYS A 454 -7.56 19.97 9.23
N ASP A 455 -6.68 20.25 8.28
CA ASP A 455 -6.98 20.24 6.83
C ASP A 455 -7.39 18.85 6.32
N ARG A 456 -7.00 17.79 7.02
CA ARG A 456 -7.28 16.40 6.63
C ARG A 456 -8.40 15.71 7.42
N ASP A 457 -8.97 16.35 8.45
CA ASP A 457 -9.84 15.71 9.45
C ASP A 457 -9.18 14.47 10.08
N ARG A 458 -7.88 14.56 10.37
CA ARG A 458 -7.07 13.46 10.91
C ARG A 458 -6.53 13.79 12.28
N LEU A 459 -6.60 12.81 13.17
CA LEU A 459 -5.73 12.74 14.33
C LEU A 459 -4.60 11.77 14.03
N TYR A 460 -3.43 12.03 14.57
CA TYR A 460 -2.40 11.02 14.81
C TYR A 460 -2.19 10.97 16.31
N VAL A 461 -2.32 9.80 16.93
CA VAL A 461 -1.79 9.57 18.28
C VAL A 461 -0.45 8.89 18.12
N ILE A 462 0.60 9.55 18.59
CA ILE A 462 1.99 9.10 18.49
C ILE A 462 2.37 8.54 19.85
N THR A 463 2.81 7.29 19.89
CA THR A 463 3.52 6.72 21.03
C THR A 463 5.00 6.55 20.71
N ASP A 464 5.79 6.05 21.67
CA ASP A 464 7.19 5.67 21.45
C ASP A 464 7.37 4.43 20.54
N LYS A 465 6.28 3.71 20.23
CA LYS A 465 6.27 2.47 19.41
C LYS A 465 5.44 2.57 18.14
N LEU A 466 4.27 3.19 18.24
CA LEU A 466 3.22 3.18 17.22
C LEU A 466 2.85 4.60 16.82
N SER A 467 2.28 4.76 15.63
CA SER A 467 1.40 5.89 15.36
C SER A 467 0.02 5.40 14.92
N VAL A 468 -1.04 5.97 15.47
CA VAL A 468 -2.43 5.67 15.11
C VAL A 468 -3.01 6.87 14.41
N ARG A 469 -3.23 6.74 13.11
CA ARG A 469 -3.98 7.70 12.33
C ARG A 469 -5.47 7.41 12.47
N VAL A 470 -6.19 8.32 13.10
CA VAL A 470 -7.65 8.31 13.14
C VAL A 470 -8.18 9.27 12.08
N LEU A 471 -9.08 8.79 11.23
CA LEU A 471 -9.96 9.66 10.44
C LEU A 471 -11.15 10.02 11.31
N LEU A 472 -11.34 11.31 11.63
CA LEU A 472 -12.49 11.77 12.42
C LEU A 472 -13.80 11.55 11.66
N GLU A 473 -13.77 11.70 10.34
CA GLU A 473 -14.82 11.24 9.42
C GLU A 473 -14.87 9.69 9.41
N GLY A 474 -16.00 9.14 9.85
CA GLY A 474 -16.23 7.70 9.99
C GLY A 474 -15.59 7.08 11.23
N GLY A 475 -14.67 7.77 11.91
CA GLY A 475 -13.96 7.25 13.10
C GLY A 475 -13.16 5.98 12.78
N ASN A 476 -12.50 5.95 11.62
CA ASN A 476 -11.75 4.78 11.13
C ASN A 476 -10.27 4.91 11.48
N LEU A 477 -9.67 3.83 11.99
CA LEU A 477 -8.28 3.82 12.45
C LEU A 477 -7.39 3.14 11.41
N ARG A 478 -6.22 3.71 11.13
CA ARG A 478 -5.07 2.98 10.59
C ARG A 478 -3.94 3.07 11.60
N ILE A 479 -3.43 1.92 12.00
CA ILE A 479 -2.30 1.82 12.91
C ILE A 479 -1.05 1.54 12.09
N TYR A 480 0.05 2.17 12.50
CA TYR A 480 1.35 2.13 11.88
C TYR A 480 2.39 1.71 12.93
N GLN A 481 3.31 0.86 12.52
CA GLN A 481 4.57 0.70 13.24
C GLN A 481 5.44 1.93 12.94
N GLN A 482 5.69 2.75 13.96
CA GLN A 482 6.36 4.06 13.83
C GLN A 482 5.70 4.94 12.75
N GLU A 483 6.50 5.52 11.83
CA GLU A 483 6.06 6.51 10.83
C GLU A 483 5.78 5.89 9.43
N ASN A 484 6.16 4.64 9.16
CA ASN A 484 6.32 4.13 7.79
C ASN A 484 5.30 3.06 7.33
N TYR A 485 4.98 2.07 8.17
CA TYR A 485 4.25 0.86 7.71
C TYR A 485 2.82 0.80 8.27
N GLY A 486 1.84 1.12 7.43
CA GLY A 486 0.41 1.18 7.83
C GLY A 486 -0.42 0.07 7.21
N LEU A 487 -1.31 -0.52 8.02
CA LEU A 487 -2.19 -1.62 7.60
C LEU A 487 -3.60 -1.16 7.21
N ASN A 488 -4.40 -2.10 6.71
CA ASN A 488 -5.81 -1.90 6.35
C ASN A 488 -6.61 -1.28 7.51
N PRO A 489 -7.62 -0.44 7.20
CA PRO A 489 -8.34 0.29 8.22
C PRO A 489 -9.19 -0.62 9.09
N LEU A 490 -9.15 -0.37 10.40
CA LEU A 490 -10.13 -0.85 11.36
C LEU A 490 -11.39 0.00 11.22
N ASN A 491 -12.45 -0.62 10.72
CA ASN A 491 -13.74 0.03 10.54
C ASN A 491 -14.80 -0.60 11.45
N HIS A 492 -15.80 0.21 11.78
CA HIS A 492 -16.93 -0.18 12.60
C HIS A 492 -18.23 0.20 11.89
N GLN A 493 -19.18 -0.72 11.86
CA GLN A 493 -20.56 -0.45 11.45
C GLN A 493 -21.52 -0.73 12.61
N THR A 494 -22.36 0.26 12.89
CA THR A 494 -23.55 0.13 13.71
C THR A 494 -24.66 -0.54 12.91
N GLY A 495 -25.39 -1.47 13.50
CA GLY A 495 -26.54 -2.14 12.88
C GLY A 495 -27.25 -3.08 13.85
N PRO A 496 -28.10 -4.01 13.39
CA PRO A 496 -28.64 -4.03 12.04
C PRO A 496 -29.48 -2.76 11.75
N PRO A 497 -29.62 -2.34 10.49
CA PRO A 497 -29.05 -2.98 9.29
C PRO A 497 -27.54 -2.70 9.09
N TYR A 498 -26.92 -3.49 8.23
CA TYR A 498 -25.53 -3.40 7.79
C TYR A 498 -25.47 -3.23 6.26
N GLY A 499 -24.39 -2.65 5.73
CA GLY A 499 -24.24 -2.41 4.29
C GLY A 499 -23.38 -1.19 4.00
N LEU A 500 -23.85 -0.31 3.13
CA LEU A 500 -23.34 1.06 3.05
C LEU A 500 -23.91 1.84 4.24
N SER A 501 -23.07 2.01 5.27
CA SER A 501 -23.45 2.68 6.51
C SER A 501 -23.49 4.20 6.34
N LEU A 502 -24.55 4.83 6.83
CA LEU A 502 -24.61 6.28 7.02
C LEU A 502 -23.52 6.79 7.98
N ASP A 503 -23.07 5.94 8.93
CA ASP A 503 -22.03 6.31 9.89
C ASP A 503 -20.63 6.42 9.26
N ASN A 504 -20.46 6.06 7.98
CA ASN A 504 -19.16 6.11 7.27
C ASN A 504 -18.55 7.54 7.17
N THR A 505 -19.37 8.59 7.31
CA THR A 505 -18.94 9.99 7.27
C THR A 505 -19.18 10.73 8.57
N LEU A 506 -19.78 10.04 9.55
CA LEU A 506 -20.08 10.58 10.85
C LEU A 506 -18.81 11.20 11.41
N LYS A 507 -18.81 12.53 11.60
CA LYS A 507 -17.66 13.22 12.14
C LYS A 507 -17.70 13.03 13.65
N TYR A 508 -16.83 12.15 14.14
CA TYR A 508 -16.69 11.92 15.56
C TYR A 508 -16.07 13.16 16.21
N GLU A 509 -16.71 13.64 17.28
CA GLU A 509 -16.03 14.46 18.28
C GLU A 509 -15.02 13.58 19.01
N TYR A 510 -13.98 14.17 19.59
CA TYR A 510 -12.98 13.41 20.33
C TYR A 510 -12.63 14.06 21.66
N GLU A 511 -12.50 13.21 22.67
CA GLU A 511 -11.94 13.53 23.97
C GLU A 511 -10.63 12.75 24.12
N PHE A 512 -9.58 13.39 24.65
CA PHE A 512 -8.33 12.71 24.97
C PHE A 512 -8.08 12.80 26.47
N VAL A 513 -8.42 11.72 27.16
CA VAL A 513 -8.44 11.64 28.62
C VAL A 513 -7.10 11.09 29.11
N ASP A 514 -6.37 11.90 29.88
CA ASP A 514 -5.22 11.44 30.65
C ASP A 514 -5.70 10.61 31.85
N GLN A 515 -5.11 9.43 32.02
CA GLN A 515 -5.35 8.51 33.14
C GLN A 515 -4.01 8.10 33.75
N ASP A 516 -4.01 7.54 34.96
CA ASP A 516 -2.76 7.07 35.56
C ASP A 516 -2.21 5.86 34.77
N GLY A 517 -1.02 6.02 34.19
CA GLY A 517 -0.33 5.01 33.38
C GLY A 517 -0.81 4.81 31.93
N TYR A 518 -1.86 5.48 31.46
CA TYR A 518 -2.34 5.38 30.07
C TYR A 518 -3.10 6.63 29.60
N LYS A 519 -3.33 6.77 28.30
CA LYS A 519 -4.25 7.78 27.74
C LYS A 519 -5.36 7.13 26.93
N LEU A 520 -6.52 7.75 26.93
CA LEU A 520 -7.72 7.25 26.26
C LEU A 520 -8.23 8.28 25.25
N LEU A 521 -8.23 7.94 23.97
CA LEU A 521 -8.96 8.66 22.94
C LEU A 521 -10.38 8.11 22.86
N ILE A 522 -11.36 8.93 23.20
CA ILE A 522 -12.79 8.60 23.08
C ILE A 522 -13.34 9.37 21.89
N LEU A 523 -13.61 8.67 20.80
CA LEU A 523 -14.35 9.22 19.66
C LEU A 523 -15.85 9.05 19.95
N SER A 524 -16.61 10.14 20.03
CA SER A 524 -18.06 10.11 20.32
C SER A 524 -18.87 10.69 19.16
N ALA A 525 -19.94 10.02 18.76
CA ALA A 525 -20.98 10.59 17.90
C ALA A 525 -22.30 9.80 17.98
N GLU A 526 -23.42 10.48 17.74
CA GLU A 526 -24.73 9.85 17.59
C GLU A 526 -24.83 9.16 16.23
N SER A 527 -25.27 7.89 16.20
CA SER A 527 -25.39 7.13 14.94
C SER A 527 -26.48 7.73 14.05
N LEU A 528 -26.14 7.96 12.78
CA LEU A 528 -27.10 8.27 11.72
C LEU A 528 -27.80 6.98 11.25
N GLN A 529 -27.13 5.84 11.40
CA GLN A 529 -27.67 4.52 11.03
C GLN A 529 -28.70 3.97 12.03
N VAL A 530 -28.53 4.26 13.33
CA VAL A 530 -29.45 3.87 14.42
C VAL A 530 -29.75 5.10 15.29
N PRO A 531 -30.80 5.88 14.97
CA PRO A 531 -31.11 7.13 15.67
C PRO A 531 -31.33 6.93 17.17
N GLY A 532 -30.76 7.83 17.98
CA GLY A 532 -30.83 7.74 19.45
C GLY A 532 -29.79 6.81 20.09
N LEU A 533 -28.88 6.23 19.30
CA LEU A 533 -27.74 5.47 19.79
C LEU A 533 -26.48 6.34 19.78
N LEU A 534 -25.92 6.61 20.96
CA LEU A 534 -24.60 7.24 21.08
C LEU A 534 -23.51 6.18 20.94
N VAL A 535 -22.70 6.31 19.90
CA VAL A 535 -21.56 5.42 19.63
C VAL A 535 -20.29 6.08 20.17
N LYS A 536 -19.60 5.40 21.09
CA LYS A 536 -18.26 5.79 21.51
C LYS A 536 -17.24 4.72 21.11
N LYS A 537 -16.21 5.12 20.36
CA LYS A 537 -15.04 4.29 20.05
C LYS A 537 -13.90 4.72 20.95
N HIS A 538 -13.43 3.80 21.78
CA HIS A 538 -12.41 4.02 22.78
C HIS A 538 -11.10 3.44 22.25
N VAL A 539 -10.02 4.22 22.30
CA VAL A 539 -8.68 3.83 21.86
C VAL A 539 -7.71 4.15 22.99
N LYS A 540 -7.24 3.13 23.68
CA LYS A 540 -6.34 3.25 24.82
C LYS A 540 -4.90 3.00 24.37
N PHE A 541 -4.07 3.95 24.77
CA PHE A 541 -2.65 4.01 24.49
C PHE A 541 -1.91 3.84 25.80
N ILE A 542 -1.03 2.85 25.87
CA ILE A 542 -0.14 2.61 27.01
C ILE A 542 1.28 2.94 26.52
N PRO A 543 2.09 3.73 27.25
CA PRO A 543 3.44 4.03 26.79
C PRO A 543 4.31 2.77 26.80
N GLY A 544 5.20 2.62 25.83
CA GLY A 544 6.02 1.43 25.64
C GLY A 544 5.31 0.24 24.98
N ALA A 545 3.98 0.31 24.76
CA ALA A 545 3.21 -0.79 24.18
C ALA A 545 3.35 -0.90 22.66
N ASN A 546 3.56 -2.12 22.18
CA ASN A 546 3.53 -2.46 20.75
C ASN A 546 2.11 -2.70 20.23
N GLU A 547 1.09 -2.39 21.04
CA GLU A 547 -0.31 -2.56 20.71
C GLU A 547 -1.18 -1.40 21.18
N ILE A 548 -2.35 -1.27 20.56
CA ILE A 548 -3.46 -0.47 21.09
C ILE A 548 -4.59 -1.37 21.59
N GLU A 549 -5.31 -0.87 22.58
CA GLU A 549 -6.57 -1.45 23.08
C GLU A 549 -7.73 -0.62 22.50
N TYR A 550 -8.67 -1.27 21.84
CA TYR A 550 -9.78 -0.64 21.12
C TYR A 550 -11.09 -1.31 21.48
N TRP A 551 -12.06 -0.54 21.95
CA TRP A 551 -13.40 -1.05 22.20
C TRP A 551 -14.48 -0.03 21.83
N ILE A 552 -15.70 -0.52 21.77
CA ILE A 552 -16.85 0.29 21.39
C ILE A 552 -17.86 0.19 22.51
N THR A 553 -18.45 1.31 22.90
CA THR A 553 -19.63 1.32 23.77
C THR A 553 -20.81 1.97 23.06
N TYR A 554 -21.98 1.37 23.21
CA TYR A 554 -23.24 1.93 22.77
C TYR A 554 -24.05 2.37 23.97
N THR A 555 -24.50 3.62 23.99
CA THR A 555 -25.43 4.14 24.99
C THR A 555 -26.74 4.50 24.30
N ASN A 556 -27.86 3.97 24.80
CA ASN A 556 -29.18 4.41 24.34
C ASN A 556 -29.52 5.75 25.00
N ILE A 557 -29.52 6.84 24.23
CA ILE A 557 -29.89 8.18 24.70
C ILE A 557 -31.35 8.55 24.37
N HIS A 558 -32.12 7.59 23.85
CA HIS A 558 -33.53 7.72 23.53
C HIS A 558 -34.44 7.23 24.67
N LYS A 559 -35.75 7.49 24.55
CA LYS A 559 -36.76 7.15 25.57
C LYS A 559 -37.32 5.72 25.50
N ASN A 560 -37.01 5.00 24.43
CA ASN A 560 -37.48 3.63 24.17
C ASN A 560 -36.27 2.73 24.00
N ALA A 561 -36.42 1.43 24.26
CA ALA A 561 -35.37 0.45 23.99
C ALA A 561 -34.94 0.45 22.51
N ILE A 562 -33.65 0.23 22.25
CA ILE A 562 -33.04 0.18 20.92
C ILE A 562 -32.35 -1.18 20.76
N HIS A 563 -32.58 -1.86 19.63
CA HIS A 563 -31.83 -3.07 19.29
C HIS A 563 -30.58 -2.71 18.48
N ALA A 564 -29.40 -3.10 18.95
CA ALA A 564 -28.15 -2.84 18.23
C ALA A 564 -27.10 -3.96 18.40
N SER A 565 -26.19 -4.03 17.44
CA SER A 565 -24.99 -4.84 17.39
C SER A 565 -23.88 -4.10 16.62
N ALA A 566 -22.63 -4.52 16.81
CA ALA A 566 -21.48 -3.99 16.10
C ALA A 566 -20.97 -5.00 15.07
N ARG A 567 -20.62 -4.48 13.88
CA ARG A 567 -19.84 -5.19 12.87
C ARG A 567 -18.50 -4.48 12.74
N THR A 568 -17.47 -5.06 13.35
CA THR A 568 -16.11 -4.53 13.26
C THR A 568 -15.38 -5.27 12.15
N SER A 569 -15.08 -4.57 11.06
CA SER A 569 -14.22 -5.11 10.01
C SER A 569 -12.78 -4.71 10.29
N SER A 570 -12.00 -5.71 10.65
CA SER A 570 -10.55 -5.66 10.75
C SER A 570 -10.03 -6.71 9.80
N GLY A 571 -9.10 -6.38 8.90
CA GLY A 571 -8.57 -7.43 8.05
C GLY A 571 -7.66 -6.98 6.94
N PHE A 572 -6.69 -7.83 6.66
CA PHE A 572 -5.71 -7.69 5.59
C PHE A 572 -6.29 -8.14 4.23
N GLY A 573 -7.59 -7.96 4.01
CA GLY A 573 -8.30 -8.46 2.82
C GLY A 573 -8.28 -7.49 1.64
N GLY A 574 -8.25 -8.05 0.43
CA GLY A 574 -8.19 -7.31 -0.84
C GLY A 574 -6.96 -7.70 -1.66
N ILE A 575 -6.96 -7.38 -2.95
CA ILE A 575 -5.74 -7.48 -3.78
C ILE A 575 -4.88 -6.27 -3.43
N SER A 576 -3.88 -6.46 -2.56
CA SER A 576 -2.88 -5.42 -2.33
C SER A 576 -1.76 -5.56 -3.35
N LEU A 577 -1.58 -4.51 -4.16
CA LEU A 577 -0.42 -4.37 -5.04
C LEU A 577 0.79 -3.74 -4.33
N ASN A 578 0.68 -3.41 -3.03
CA ASN A 578 1.79 -2.89 -2.25
C ASN A 578 2.61 -4.04 -1.65
N PRO A 579 3.86 -4.27 -2.10
CA PRO A 579 4.69 -5.38 -1.62
C PRO A 579 4.97 -5.30 -0.12
N TYR A 580 5.07 -4.11 0.48
CA TYR A 580 5.28 -3.93 1.93
C TYR A 580 4.09 -4.38 2.78
N SER A 581 2.93 -4.62 2.16
CA SER A 581 1.73 -5.20 2.81
C SER A 581 1.44 -6.62 2.35
N ALA A 582 2.30 -7.19 1.50
CA ALA A 582 2.16 -8.57 1.04
C ALA A 582 2.44 -9.52 2.20
N LYS A 583 1.57 -10.51 2.35
CA LYS A 583 1.58 -11.49 3.44
C LYS A 583 2.31 -12.74 2.96
N GLY A 584 3.06 -13.38 3.85
CA GLY A 584 3.54 -14.74 3.60
C GLY A 584 2.53 -15.70 4.18
N TYR A 585 2.60 -15.83 5.50
CA TYR A 585 1.83 -16.79 6.27
C TYR A 585 0.91 -16.09 7.26
N ALA A 586 -0.26 -16.68 7.48
CA ALA A 586 -1.24 -16.26 8.47
C ALA A 586 -1.41 -17.35 9.53
N TYR A 587 -1.63 -16.94 10.78
CA TYR A 587 -1.55 -17.78 11.97
C TYR A 587 -2.87 -17.68 12.75
N THR A 588 -3.64 -18.76 12.78
CA THR A 588 -4.98 -18.83 13.39
C THR A 588 -5.04 -19.88 14.50
N PRO A 589 -5.40 -19.54 15.75
CA PRO A 589 -5.68 -20.48 16.82
C PRO A 589 -7.12 -20.98 16.73
N ILE A 590 -7.32 -22.20 16.24
CA ILE A 590 -8.64 -22.79 16.05
C ILE A 590 -8.60 -24.29 16.37
N GLY A 591 -9.65 -24.81 16.99
CA GLY A 591 -9.70 -26.23 17.40
C GLY A 591 -8.59 -26.64 18.38
N GLY A 592 -8.08 -25.72 19.20
CA GLY A 592 -7.01 -25.99 20.16
C GLY A 592 -5.58 -25.97 19.61
N LYS A 593 -5.36 -25.66 18.32
CA LYS A 593 -4.03 -25.58 17.68
C LYS A 593 -3.82 -24.22 17.02
N ILE A 594 -2.56 -23.81 16.87
CA ILE A 594 -2.16 -22.62 16.11
C ILE A 594 -1.73 -23.04 14.71
N ILE A 595 -2.46 -22.55 13.72
CA ILE A 595 -2.41 -22.99 12.33
C ILE A 595 -1.71 -21.94 11.46
N GLU A 596 -0.56 -22.28 10.87
CA GLU A 596 0.15 -21.50 9.85
C GLU A 596 -0.39 -21.85 8.45
N SER A 597 -1.10 -20.93 7.79
CA SER A 597 -1.57 -21.08 6.41
C SER A 597 -0.84 -20.12 5.49
N ASP A 598 -0.54 -20.56 4.27
CA ASP A 598 -0.22 -19.64 3.19
C ASP A 598 -1.43 -18.71 2.94
N SER A 599 -1.16 -17.42 2.85
CA SER A 599 -2.16 -16.36 2.77
C SER A 599 -2.73 -16.10 1.37
N LEU A 600 -2.23 -16.79 0.33
CA LEU A 600 -2.84 -16.84 -1.00
C LEU A 600 -4.00 -17.84 -1.03
N THR A 601 -3.94 -18.89 -0.20
CA THR A 601 -4.91 -19.99 -0.19
C THR A 601 -6.22 -19.62 0.53
N ASN A 602 -7.32 -20.25 0.11
CA ASN A 602 -8.61 -20.16 0.80
C ASN A 602 -8.80 -21.24 1.89
N PHE A 603 -7.74 -21.95 2.29
CA PHE A 603 -7.81 -23.04 3.27
C PHE A 603 -8.43 -22.60 4.60
N LEU A 604 -8.25 -21.33 4.99
CA LEU A 604 -8.78 -20.72 6.22
C LEU A 604 -9.62 -19.46 5.92
N THR A 605 -10.79 -19.63 5.29
CA THR A 605 -11.71 -18.52 4.93
C THR A 605 -13.17 -18.86 5.28
N ASP A 606 -13.93 -17.88 5.77
CA ASP A 606 -15.40 -17.97 5.99
C ASP A 606 -16.14 -18.26 4.67
N PRO A 607 -17.11 -19.20 4.61
CA PRO A 607 -17.65 -20.07 5.67
C PRO A 607 -17.01 -21.48 5.80
N LEU A 608 -15.80 -21.75 5.28
CA LEU A 608 -15.16 -23.08 5.43
C LEU A 608 -14.62 -23.35 6.85
N MET A 609 -14.44 -22.29 7.64
CA MET A 609 -14.02 -22.37 9.03
C MET A 609 -15.19 -22.02 9.95
N PRO A 610 -15.34 -22.67 11.13
CA PRO A 610 -16.39 -22.33 12.06
C PRO A 610 -16.25 -20.89 12.58
N THR A 611 -17.37 -20.18 12.60
CA THR A 611 -17.42 -18.76 13.04
C THR A 611 -17.92 -18.62 14.48
N GLU A 612 -18.49 -19.69 15.03
CA GLU A 612 -19.02 -19.77 16.38
C GLU A 612 -17.87 -19.75 17.40
N THR A 613 -18.03 -18.94 18.44
CA THR A 613 -16.94 -18.65 19.38
C THR A 613 -16.42 -19.89 20.13
N GLN A 614 -17.21 -20.97 20.25
CA GLN A 614 -16.82 -22.22 20.90
C GLN A 614 -15.59 -22.92 20.28
N PHE A 615 -15.28 -22.66 19.00
CA PHE A 615 -14.13 -23.27 18.30
C PHE A 615 -12.82 -22.48 18.50
N TRP A 616 -12.89 -21.30 19.11
CA TRP A 616 -11.80 -20.35 19.27
C TRP A 616 -11.23 -20.39 20.68
N SER A 617 -10.37 -21.38 20.94
CA SER A 617 -9.72 -21.55 22.25
C SER A 617 -8.71 -20.46 22.59
N GLU A 618 -8.21 -19.72 21.60
CA GLU A 618 -7.41 -18.51 21.79
C GLU A 618 -7.91 -17.45 20.80
N THR A 619 -8.40 -16.33 21.31
CA THR A 619 -9.03 -15.24 20.55
C THR A 619 -8.01 -14.28 19.94
N TRP A 620 -7.21 -14.78 19.00
CA TRP A 620 -6.27 -13.97 18.24
C TRP A 620 -6.08 -14.46 16.78
N THR A 621 -5.51 -13.64 15.90
CA THR A 621 -4.91 -14.09 14.63
C THR A 621 -3.68 -13.23 14.35
N ALA A 622 -2.68 -13.77 13.67
CA ALA A 622 -1.50 -13.00 13.24
C ALA A 622 -1.18 -13.21 11.76
N VAL A 623 -0.43 -12.31 11.15
CA VAL A 623 0.17 -12.50 9.82
C VAL A 623 1.64 -12.10 9.87
N LYS A 624 2.46 -12.79 9.08
CA LYS A 624 3.85 -12.46 8.82
C LYS A 624 3.96 -11.64 7.54
N GLY A 625 4.57 -10.45 7.61
CA GLY A 625 4.87 -9.66 6.41
C GLY A 625 5.95 -10.33 5.56
N LEU A 626 5.78 -10.38 4.22
CA LEU A 626 6.82 -10.90 3.32
C LEU A 626 8.08 -10.02 3.34
N MET A 627 7.90 -8.70 3.36
CA MET A 627 8.99 -7.73 3.27
C MET A 627 9.69 -7.48 4.61
N THR A 628 8.94 -7.43 5.71
CA THR A 628 9.46 -7.08 7.05
C THR A 628 9.81 -8.30 7.91
N GLY A 629 9.20 -9.45 7.64
CA GLY A 629 9.38 -10.67 8.42
C GLY A 629 8.76 -10.66 9.83
N ASP A 630 8.25 -9.52 10.30
CA ASP A 630 7.61 -9.34 11.60
C ASP A 630 6.14 -9.80 11.59
N TYR A 631 5.57 -9.93 12.80
CA TYR A 631 4.20 -10.38 13.00
C TYR A 631 3.30 -9.24 13.48
N SER A 632 2.21 -9.03 12.74
CA SER A 632 1.10 -8.16 13.13
C SER A 632 -0.10 -9.00 13.56
N ALA A 633 -0.77 -8.65 14.65
CA ALA A 633 -1.79 -9.51 15.26
C ALA A 633 -3.04 -8.78 15.79
N TRP A 634 -4.20 -9.38 15.58
CA TRP A 634 -5.48 -9.04 16.19
C TRP A 634 -5.75 -9.95 17.39
N ILE A 635 -6.23 -9.39 18.50
CA ILE A 635 -6.59 -10.09 19.76
C ILE A 635 -7.97 -9.57 20.18
N TRP A 636 -8.89 -10.38 20.72
CA TRP A 636 -10.23 -9.89 21.10
C TRP A 636 -10.84 -10.54 22.35
N LYS A 637 -11.77 -9.84 23.02
CA LYS A 637 -12.66 -10.42 24.05
C LYS A 637 -13.76 -11.24 23.37
N GLN A 638 -14.21 -12.30 24.02
CA GLN A 638 -15.16 -13.25 23.44
C GLN A 638 -16.64 -12.98 23.80
N ASP A 639 -16.90 -12.30 24.92
CA ASP A 639 -18.18 -12.36 25.65
C ASP A 639 -19.40 -11.94 24.81
N ASN A 640 -19.29 -10.84 24.08
CA ASN A 640 -20.36 -10.25 23.28
C ASN A 640 -20.28 -10.58 21.78
N ILE A 641 -19.27 -11.35 21.36
CA ILE A 641 -19.09 -11.79 19.97
C ILE A 641 -20.03 -12.96 19.67
N GLU A 642 -20.68 -12.91 18.51
CA GLU A 642 -21.54 -13.97 17.98
C GLU A 642 -20.82 -14.74 16.86
N LYS A 643 -20.24 -14.01 15.88
CA LYS A 643 -19.51 -14.60 14.74
C LYS A 643 -18.11 -14.00 14.60
N ILE A 644 -17.12 -14.87 14.43
CA ILE A 644 -15.72 -14.55 14.12
C ILE A 644 -15.43 -15.02 12.70
N LYS A 645 -15.20 -14.09 11.76
CA LYS A 645 -14.98 -14.43 10.35
C LYS A 645 -13.50 -14.33 9.98
N LEU A 646 -13.06 -15.30 9.19
CA LEU A 646 -11.70 -15.39 8.64
C LEU A 646 -11.69 -15.06 7.17
N ARG A 647 -10.58 -14.49 6.70
CA ARG A 647 -10.20 -14.46 5.29
C ARG A 647 -8.71 -14.73 5.16
N GLN A 648 -8.35 -15.78 4.44
CA GLN A 648 -6.95 -16.18 4.19
C GLN A 648 -6.13 -16.31 5.50
N GLY A 649 -6.69 -16.99 6.50
CA GLY A 649 -6.04 -17.24 7.80
C GLY A 649 -5.87 -16.02 8.71
N SER A 650 -6.48 -14.89 8.36
CA SER A 650 -6.48 -13.67 9.17
C SER A 650 -7.91 -13.27 9.54
N LEU A 651 -8.10 -12.66 10.72
CA LEU A 651 -9.37 -12.04 11.09
C LEU A 651 -9.81 -11.08 9.97
N SER A 652 -11.07 -11.20 9.56
CA SER A 652 -11.71 -10.32 8.57
C SER A 652 -12.88 -9.53 9.15
N GLN A 653 -13.55 -10.09 10.16
CA GLN A 653 -14.73 -9.49 10.77
C GLN A 653 -15.03 -10.08 12.15
N LEU A 654 -15.49 -9.23 13.06
CA LEU A 654 -16.22 -9.62 14.28
C LEU A 654 -17.66 -9.08 14.17
N GLU A 655 -18.65 -9.93 14.44
CA GLU A 655 -20.05 -9.54 14.60
C GLU A 655 -20.45 -9.76 16.07
N SER A 656 -20.93 -8.73 16.75
CA SER A 656 -21.51 -8.87 18.09
C SER A 656 -22.93 -9.41 18.02
N LYS A 657 -23.38 -9.98 19.13
CA LYS A 657 -24.80 -10.29 19.37
C LYS A 657 -25.64 -9.03 19.19
N THR A 658 -26.84 -9.16 18.60
CA THR A 658 -27.87 -8.11 18.66
C THR A 658 -28.48 -8.09 20.05
N ILE A 659 -28.38 -6.94 20.72
CA ILE A 659 -28.78 -6.73 22.12
C ILE A 659 -29.84 -5.62 22.14
N GLU A 660 -30.91 -5.82 22.90
CA GLU A 660 -31.84 -4.76 23.29
C GLU A 660 -31.20 -3.91 24.39
N ILE A 661 -31.13 -2.60 24.18
CA ILE A 661 -30.48 -1.62 25.05
C ILE A 661 -31.56 -0.71 25.61
N GLU A 662 -31.80 -0.75 26.92
CA GLU A 662 -32.81 0.06 27.60
C GLU A 662 -32.40 1.55 27.67
N PRO A 663 -33.34 2.50 27.88
CA PRO A 663 -33.03 3.92 28.01
C PRO A 663 -31.96 4.22 29.07
N ASN A 664 -30.89 4.90 28.64
CA ASN A 664 -29.66 5.20 29.41
C ASN A 664 -28.75 3.99 29.72
N GLU A 665 -29.09 2.79 29.29
CA GLU A 665 -28.18 1.64 29.37
C GLU A 665 -26.98 1.82 28.44
N THR A 666 -25.83 1.28 28.84
CA THR A 666 -24.60 1.26 28.05
C THR A 666 -24.01 -0.15 27.98
N ILE A 667 -23.72 -0.62 26.76
CA ILE A 667 -23.14 -1.95 26.50
C ILE A 667 -21.80 -1.85 25.74
N GLU A 668 -20.94 -2.87 25.87
CA GLU A 668 -19.66 -3.01 25.12
C GLU A 668 -19.78 -4.12 24.04
N PRO A 669 -20.27 -3.85 22.82
CA PRO A 669 -20.49 -4.90 21.82
C PRO A 669 -19.19 -5.54 21.28
N VAL A 670 -18.08 -4.79 21.19
CA VAL A 670 -16.79 -5.30 20.70
C VAL A 670 -15.64 -4.68 21.49
N HIS A 671 -14.66 -5.51 21.85
CA HIS A 671 -13.39 -5.11 22.49
C HIS A 671 -12.24 -5.96 21.91
N LEU A 672 -11.20 -5.30 21.40
CA LEU A 672 -10.05 -5.93 20.75
C LEU A 672 -8.75 -5.16 21.01
N TRP A 673 -7.63 -5.79 20.72
CA TRP A 673 -6.31 -5.19 20.67
C TRP A 673 -5.70 -5.44 19.30
N PHE A 674 -4.84 -4.51 18.87
CA PHE A 674 -4.09 -4.65 17.64
C PHE A 674 -2.62 -4.31 17.82
N SER A 675 -1.76 -5.21 17.36
CA SER A 675 -0.35 -5.28 17.74
C SER A 675 0.60 -5.45 16.56
N PHE A 676 1.83 -4.94 16.71
CA PHE A 676 2.87 -4.92 15.68
C PHE A 676 4.24 -5.34 16.21
N GLY A 677 5.20 -5.61 15.31
CA GLY A 677 6.61 -5.71 15.68
C GLY A 677 6.93 -6.85 16.63
N TYR A 678 6.03 -7.82 16.74
CA TYR A 678 6.35 -9.09 17.37
C TYR A 678 7.34 -9.81 16.45
N THR A 679 8.45 -10.26 17.02
CA THR A 679 9.49 -10.99 16.28
C THR A 679 9.15 -12.48 16.19
N THR A 680 8.24 -12.98 17.03
CA THR A 680 7.77 -14.35 17.02
C THR A 680 6.25 -14.47 17.25
N ILE A 681 5.68 -15.62 16.86
CA ILE A 681 4.29 -15.99 17.22
C ILE A 681 4.14 -16.24 18.74
N GLN A 682 5.21 -16.54 19.47
CA GLN A 682 5.11 -16.67 20.93
C GLN A 682 4.81 -15.33 21.59
N ASP A 683 5.32 -14.22 21.05
CA ASP A 683 5.08 -12.87 21.60
C ASP A 683 3.60 -12.48 21.45
N VAL A 684 3.02 -12.74 20.27
CA VAL A 684 1.57 -12.60 20.02
C VAL A 684 0.76 -13.36 21.08
N ARG A 685 1.08 -14.64 21.25
CA ARG A 685 0.34 -15.55 22.13
C ARG A 685 0.51 -15.20 23.62
N ASN A 686 1.72 -14.81 24.02
CA ASN A 686 2.00 -14.30 25.36
C ASN A 686 1.16 -13.04 25.63
N ARG A 687 1.06 -12.11 24.67
CA ARG A 687 0.26 -10.89 24.85
C ARG A 687 -1.22 -11.20 24.93
N TRP A 688 -1.77 -12.01 24.02
CA TRP A 688 -3.16 -12.50 24.11
C TRP A 688 -3.47 -13.04 25.51
N ASN A 689 -2.56 -13.84 26.06
CA ASN A 689 -2.76 -14.48 27.35
C ASN A 689 -2.75 -13.52 28.55
N GLN A 690 -1.94 -12.46 28.47
CA GLN A 690 -1.92 -11.38 29.47
C GLN A 690 -3.17 -10.51 29.43
N LEU A 691 -3.74 -10.31 28.24
CA LEU A 691 -4.87 -9.41 28.00
C LEU A 691 -6.24 -10.06 28.27
N VAL A 692 -6.45 -11.27 27.77
CA VAL A 692 -7.76 -11.96 27.82
C VAL A 692 -7.68 -13.47 28.07
N GLY A 693 -6.58 -14.12 27.68
CA GLY A 693 -6.52 -15.59 27.66
C GLY A 693 -6.46 -16.25 29.04
N HIS A 694 -5.77 -15.63 30.01
CA HIS A 694 -5.60 -16.10 31.40
C HIS A 694 -5.20 -17.59 31.59
N LYS A 695 -4.69 -18.21 30.52
CA LYS A 695 -4.27 -19.61 30.41
C LYS A 695 -2.91 -19.80 31.09
N LYS A 696 -2.75 -20.92 31.81
CA LYS A 696 -1.46 -21.30 32.38
C LYS A 696 -0.70 -22.14 31.35
N PHE A 697 0.37 -21.59 30.79
CA PHE A 697 1.27 -22.33 29.88
C PHE A 697 2.21 -23.26 30.66
N GLU A 698 2.47 -24.43 30.07
CA GLU A 698 3.54 -25.34 30.51
C GLU A 698 4.93 -24.71 30.30
N LEU A 699 5.92 -25.17 31.07
CA LEU A 699 7.28 -24.61 31.03
C LEU A 699 7.91 -24.68 29.63
N ARG A 700 7.62 -25.74 28.86
CA ARG A 700 8.12 -25.91 27.49
C ARG A 700 7.63 -24.82 26.54
N GLU A 701 6.33 -24.55 26.52
CA GLU A 701 5.74 -23.54 25.62
C GLU A 701 6.26 -22.13 25.94
N LYS A 702 6.57 -21.85 27.21
CA LYS A 702 7.19 -20.58 27.64
C LYS A 702 8.61 -20.39 27.13
N LEU A 703 9.37 -21.47 26.90
CA LEU A 703 10.78 -21.41 26.53
C LEU A 703 11.02 -21.51 25.01
N VAL A 704 10.20 -22.28 24.29
CA VAL A 704 10.44 -22.64 22.87
C VAL A 704 9.37 -22.07 21.93
N GLY A 705 8.33 -21.45 22.47
CA GLY A 705 7.20 -20.94 21.69
C GLY A 705 6.06 -21.95 21.51
N PRO A 706 5.01 -21.59 20.76
CA PRO A 706 3.87 -22.45 20.57
C PRO A 706 4.17 -23.49 19.50
N LYS A 707 3.54 -24.67 19.59
CA LYS A 707 3.60 -25.63 18.49
C LYS A 707 2.78 -25.12 17.30
N ILE A 708 3.45 -24.38 16.41
CA ILE A 708 2.92 -24.02 15.10
C ILE A 708 2.67 -25.31 14.32
N THR A 709 1.45 -25.46 13.82
CA THR A 709 1.03 -26.54 12.93
C THR A 709 0.79 -25.90 11.58
N LYS A 710 1.53 -26.26 10.52
CA LYS A 710 1.14 -25.74 9.20
C LYS A 710 -0.23 -26.28 8.81
N ALA A 711 -0.95 -25.52 8.00
CA ALA A 711 -2.24 -25.91 7.48
C ALA A 711 -2.13 -27.22 6.68
N LEU A 712 -1.01 -27.41 5.98
CA LEU A 712 -0.57 -28.65 5.33
C LEU A 712 0.95 -28.82 5.57
N ASN A 713 1.42 -29.97 6.08
CA ASN A 713 2.87 -30.22 6.32
C ASN A 713 3.29 -31.69 6.18
N ALA A 714 4.53 -31.92 5.76
CA ALA A 714 5.28 -33.16 5.98
C ALA A 714 6.78 -32.89 6.29
N LYS A 715 7.46 -33.77 7.06
CA LYS A 715 8.86 -33.57 7.53
C LYS A 715 9.62 -34.88 7.85
N LEU A 716 10.93 -34.91 7.59
CA LEU A 716 11.90 -35.98 7.97
C LEU A 716 12.57 -35.74 9.36
N THR A 717 13.07 -36.80 10.01
CA THR A 717 13.57 -36.77 11.41
C THR A 717 15.08 -37.12 11.58
N GLY A 718 15.99 -36.16 11.85
CA GLY A 718 17.44 -36.47 12.07
C GLY A 718 18.46 -35.31 12.06
N SER A 719 19.76 -35.66 11.99
CA SER A 719 20.94 -34.75 11.88
C SER A 719 21.14 -34.17 10.46
N LYS A 720 21.85 -33.03 10.33
CA LYS A 720 22.12 -32.34 9.06
C LYS A 720 23.54 -32.41 8.51
N VAL A 721 24.59 -32.65 9.30
CA VAL A 721 25.91 -32.99 8.74
C VAL A 721 26.01 -34.50 8.71
N LEU A 722 26.28 -35.06 7.54
CA LEU A 722 26.41 -36.50 7.32
C LEU A 722 27.83 -36.80 6.82
N PHE A 723 28.31 -38.00 7.14
CA PHE A 723 29.55 -38.55 6.62
C PHE A 723 29.19 -39.61 5.57
N ALA A 724 30.06 -39.78 4.59
CA ALA A 724 29.82 -40.74 3.51
C ALA A 724 30.01 -42.18 4.04
N GLY A 725 28.99 -43.05 3.86
CA GLY A 725 29.09 -44.50 4.16
C GLY A 725 27.95 -45.17 4.96
N ASP A 726 26.96 -44.44 5.48
CA ASP A 726 25.99 -44.95 6.49
C ASP A 726 24.63 -45.45 5.92
N THR A 727 23.83 -46.18 6.72
CA THR A 727 22.43 -46.58 6.38
C THR A 727 21.48 -46.31 7.55
N VAL A 728 20.29 -45.73 7.30
CA VAL A 728 19.38 -45.22 8.34
C VAL A 728 17.89 -45.38 8.00
N LYS A 729 17.06 -45.87 8.95
CA LYS A 729 15.58 -45.80 8.87
C LYS A 729 15.06 -44.42 9.30
N LYS A 730 13.91 -43.97 8.75
CA LYS A 730 13.27 -42.66 9.02
C LYS A 730 11.75 -42.71 8.90
N ASP A 731 11.08 -41.69 9.43
CA ASP A 731 9.64 -41.51 9.30
C ASP A 731 9.31 -40.12 8.73
N PHE A 732 8.14 -40.04 8.07
CA PHE A 732 7.45 -38.79 7.74
C PHE A 732 6.11 -38.69 8.49
N GLU A 733 5.76 -37.49 8.96
CA GLU A 733 4.44 -37.18 9.53
C GLU A 733 3.65 -36.23 8.60
N LEU A 734 2.49 -36.65 8.06
CA LEU A 734 1.60 -35.80 7.24
C LEU A 734 0.43 -35.24 8.06
N MET A 735 0.02 -33.99 7.84
CA MET A 735 -1.15 -33.38 8.50
C MET A 735 -1.84 -32.31 7.64
N PHE A 736 -3.19 -32.26 7.68
CA PHE A 736 -4.01 -31.15 7.15
C PHE A 736 -5.06 -30.68 8.18
N VAL A 737 -5.54 -29.44 8.08
CA VAL A 737 -6.31 -28.74 9.14
C VAL A 737 -7.69 -28.26 8.74
N SER A 738 -8.02 -28.26 7.45
CA SER A 738 -9.24 -27.65 6.91
C SER A 738 -10.14 -28.71 6.27
N ALA A 739 -11.43 -28.41 6.14
CA ALA A 739 -12.37 -29.20 5.34
C ALA A 739 -12.30 -28.87 3.83
N TYR A 740 -11.38 -28.00 3.42
CA TYR A 740 -11.09 -27.70 2.01
C TYR A 740 -10.81 -29.00 1.22
N PRO A 741 -11.51 -29.25 0.09
CA PRO A 741 -11.47 -30.55 -0.59
C PRO A 741 -10.18 -30.76 -1.41
N LEU A 742 -9.14 -31.32 -0.79
CA LEU A 742 -7.91 -31.75 -1.48
C LEU A 742 -8.10 -33.14 -2.14
N GLN A 743 -8.20 -33.16 -3.47
CA GLN A 743 -8.26 -34.40 -4.27
C GLN A 743 -6.90 -34.62 -4.96
N GLY A 744 -6.28 -35.81 -4.85
CA GLY A 744 -4.91 -36.01 -5.35
C GLY A 744 -4.17 -37.32 -4.99
N THR A 745 -2.85 -37.35 -5.17
CA THR A 745 -1.91 -38.46 -4.87
C THR A 745 -0.63 -37.98 -4.15
N LEU A 746 0.15 -38.90 -3.56
CA LEU A 746 1.41 -38.65 -2.82
C LEU A 746 2.56 -39.59 -3.26
N SER A 747 3.80 -39.09 -3.35
CA SER A 747 5.00 -39.88 -3.68
C SER A 747 6.24 -39.55 -2.81
N LEU A 748 7.15 -40.52 -2.64
CA LEU A 748 8.48 -40.35 -2.02
C LEU A 748 9.57 -40.14 -3.08
N VAL A 749 10.49 -39.20 -2.82
CA VAL A 749 11.59 -38.84 -3.71
C VAL A 749 12.92 -38.81 -2.95
N LEU A 750 13.85 -39.69 -3.32
CA LEU A 750 15.16 -39.84 -2.67
C LEU A 750 16.30 -39.21 -3.48
N PRO A 751 17.45 -38.86 -2.84
CA PRO A 751 18.68 -38.52 -3.55
C PRO A 751 19.13 -39.64 -4.48
N LYS A 752 19.92 -39.28 -5.50
CA LYS A 752 20.43 -40.26 -6.46
C LYS A 752 21.40 -41.24 -5.79
N ASP A 753 21.31 -42.51 -6.18
CA ASP A 753 22.07 -43.64 -5.63
C ASP A 753 21.76 -43.95 -4.15
N TRP A 754 20.71 -43.36 -3.57
CA TRP A 754 20.10 -43.78 -2.31
C TRP A 754 18.91 -44.72 -2.59
N GLU A 755 18.58 -45.60 -1.65
CA GLU A 755 17.49 -46.58 -1.79
C GLU A 755 16.48 -46.53 -0.62
N GLY A 756 15.21 -46.80 -0.94
CA GLY A 756 14.09 -46.96 0.00
C GLY A 756 12.75 -46.42 -0.53
N GLY A 757 11.67 -46.69 0.20
CA GLY A 757 10.29 -46.34 -0.15
C GLY A 757 9.38 -46.23 1.08
N PHE A 758 8.09 -45.95 0.89
CA PHE A 758 7.07 -46.08 1.93
C PHE A 758 6.82 -47.55 2.26
N ILE A 759 6.49 -47.88 3.50
CA ILE A 759 6.08 -49.23 3.87
C ILE A 759 4.54 -49.30 3.99
N VAL A 760 3.92 -50.10 3.11
CA VAL A 760 2.47 -50.33 3.05
C VAL A 760 2.24 -51.84 2.95
N ASP A 761 1.46 -52.42 3.87
CA ASP A 761 1.18 -53.87 3.95
C ASP A 761 2.44 -54.78 3.97
N ASN A 762 3.55 -54.27 4.55
CA ASN A 762 4.91 -54.85 4.57
C ASN A 762 5.65 -54.86 3.21
N GLU A 763 5.13 -54.19 2.19
CA GLU A 763 5.80 -53.98 0.91
C GLU A 763 6.30 -52.54 0.76
N GLU A 764 7.40 -52.36 0.03
CA GLU A 764 7.98 -51.05 -0.25
C GLU A 764 7.30 -50.43 -1.47
N GLN A 765 6.56 -49.34 -1.28
CA GLN A 765 5.82 -48.62 -2.32
C GLN A 765 6.33 -47.17 -2.45
N THR A 766 6.36 -46.62 -3.66
CA THR A 766 6.87 -45.24 -3.90
C THR A 766 5.79 -44.18 -4.01
N THR A 767 4.52 -44.58 -4.22
CA THR A 767 3.37 -43.69 -4.46
C THR A 767 2.10 -44.28 -3.85
N ILE A 768 1.25 -43.42 -3.26
CA ILE A 768 -0.05 -43.76 -2.64
C ILE A 768 -1.12 -42.70 -3.02
N PRO A 769 -2.42 -43.01 -3.00
CA PRO A 769 -3.47 -41.98 -3.14
C PRO A 769 -3.43 -41.01 -1.95
N MET A 770 -3.88 -39.76 -2.14
CA MET A 770 -4.00 -38.82 -1.02
C MET A 770 -5.01 -39.38 -0.02
N PRO A 771 -4.59 -39.69 1.23
CA PRO A 771 -5.50 -40.25 2.22
C PRO A 771 -6.58 -39.24 2.56
N GLN A 772 -7.77 -39.72 2.95
CA GLN A 772 -8.82 -38.84 3.48
C GLN A 772 -8.37 -38.26 4.82
N LEU A 773 -7.79 -37.06 4.79
CA LEU A 773 -7.32 -36.36 5.97
C LEU A 773 -8.51 -35.83 6.75
N LYS A 774 -8.72 -36.40 7.95
CA LYS A 774 -9.57 -35.78 8.96
C LYS A 774 -8.84 -34.53 9.48
N PRO A 775 -9.46 -33.33 9.46
CA PRO A 775 -8.85 -32.12 9.98
C PRO A 775 -8.17 -32.34 11.33
N PHE A 776 -6.97 -31.79 11.47
CA PHE A 776 -6.13 -31.85 12.67
C PHE A 776 -5.56 -33.24 13.04
N THR A 777 -5.72 -34.28 12.22
CA THR A 777 -5.18 -35.63 12.49
C THR A 777 -3.84 -35.85 11.77
N ALA A 778 -2.81 -36.30 12.51
CA ALA A 778 -1.53 -36.71 11.91
C ALA A 778 -1.65 -38.11 11.30
N THR A 779 -1.05 -38.32 10.13
CA THR A 779 -1.01 -39.61 9.44
C THR A 779 0.47 -39.98 9.20
N PRO A 780 1.01 -41.02 9.85
CA PRO A 780 2.42 -41.41 9.71
C PRO A 780 2.68 -42.16 8.40
N LEU A 781 3.91 -42.04 7.88
CA LEU A 781 4.41 -42.66 6.66
C LEU A 781 5.86 -43.15 6.91
N GLU A 782 6.08 -44.46 7.12
CA GLU A 782 7.41 -45.06 7.42
C GLU A 782 8.29 -45.16 6.16
N VAL A 783 9.59 -44.84 6.24
CA VAL A 783 10.55 -44.91 5.11
C VAL A 783 11.96 -45.45 5.47
N THR A 784 12.74 -45.83 4.45
CA THR A 784 14.14 -46.28 4.56
C THR A 784 15.10 -45.41 3.74
N LEU A 785 16.35 -45.19 4.19
CA LEU A 785 17.40 -44.44 3.47
C LEU A 785 18.77 -45.16 3.56
N LYS A 786 19.54 -45.19 2.47
CA LYS A 786 20.90 -45.78 2.40
C LYS A 786 21.87 -44.79 1.74
N ILE A 787 23.01 -44.47 2.38
CA ILE A 787 23.95 -43.41 1.96
C ILE A 787 25.27 -44.02 1.42
N PRO A 788 25.82 -43.54 0.28
CA PRO A 788 27.06 -44.08 -0.28
C PRO A 788 28.35 -43.62 0.42
N GLU A 789 29.40 -44.45 0.40
CA GLU A 789 30.78 -44.13 0.86
C GLU A 789 31.47 -42.98 0.12
N LYS A 790 30.95 -42.61 -1.06
CA LYS A 790 31.43 -41.49 -1.88
C LYS A 790 30.24 -40.63 -2.26
N THR A 791 30.06 -39.51 -1.58
CA THR A 791 29.07 -38.52 -1.99
C THR A 791 29.59 -37.73 -3.19
N LYS A 792 28.71 -37.42 -4.13
CA LYS A 792 29.02 -36.64 -5.34
C LYS A 792 28.80 -35.16 -5.13
N SER A 793 28.17 -34.79 -4.02
CA SER A 793 27.88 -33.42 -3.63
C SER A 793 28.25 -33.21 -2.16
N PRO A 794 28.67 -31.99 -1.78
CA PRO A 794 28.80 -31.61 -0.37
C PRO A 794 27.45 -31.37 0.31
N ILE A 795 26.30 -31.47 -0.38
CA ILE A 795 24.95 -31.36 0.23
C ILE A 795 23.92 -32.26 -0.51
N GLU A 796 22.90 -32.85 0.15
CA GLU A 796 21.83 -33.68 -0.46
C GLU A 796 20.39 -33.35 0.07
N ASN A 797 19.31 -33.85 -0.57
CA ASN A 797 17.89 -33.54 -0.24
C ASN A 797 16.92 -34.75 -0.34
N VAL A 798 16.06 -34.97 0.67
CA VAL A 798 15.00 -36.00 0.70
C VAL A 798 13.60 -35.38 0.69
N LYS A 799 12.69 -35.80 -0.21
CA LYS A 799 11.43 -35.08 -0.52
C LYS A 799 10.16 -35.96 -0.49
N LEU A 800 9.02 -35.35 -0.14
CA LEU A 800 7.67 -35.82 -0.47
C LEU A 800 6.98 -34.88 -1.47
N HIS A 801 6.07 -35.42 -2.29
CA HIS A 801 5.36 -34.68 -3.33
C HIS A 801 3.85 -35.01 -3.34
N PHE A 802 2.99 -34.00 -3.54
CA PHE A 802 1.53 -34.10 -3.70
C PHE A 802 1.07 -33.46 -5.02
N SER A 803 0.14 -34.13 -5.72
CA SER A 803 -0.47 -33.66 -6.98
C SER A 803 -2.00 -33.64 -6.90
N GLY A 804 -2.64 -32.55 -7.36
CA GLY A 804 -4.09 -32.30 -7.19
C GLY A 804 -4.58 -30.97 -7.81
N GLU A 805 -5.39 -30.18 -7.10
CA GLU A 805 -5.69 -28.78 -7.48
C GLU A 805 -4.41 -27.91 -7.48
N PHE A 806 -3.45 -28.29 -6.64
CA PHE A 806 -2.14 -27.69 -6.51
C PHE A 806 -1.08 -28.79 -6.52
N GLU A 807 0.12 -28.45 -6.97
CA GLU A 807 1.33 -29.30 -6.86
C GLU A 807 2.14 -28.81 -5.66
N ILE A 808 2.50 -29.70 -4.71
CA ILE A 808 3.12 -29.31 -3.44
C ILE A 808 4.27 -30.26 -3.07
N ASP A 809 5.45 -29.69 -2.84
CA ASP A 809 6.68 -30.39 -2.45
C ASP A 809 7.07 -30.11 -0.98
N PHE A 810 7.71 -31.08 -0.33
CA PHE A 810 8.23 -30.98 1.04
C PHE A 810 9.73 -31.38 1.11
N ASP A 811 10.65 -30.41 1.08
CA ASP A 811 12.13 -30.57 1.04
C ASP A 811 12.83 -30.77 2.41
N ASN A 812 13.98 -31.48 2.43
CA ASN A 812 14.81 -31.72 3.63
C ASN A 812 16.34 -31.86 3.30
N TYR A 813 17.18 -30.83 3.55
CA TYR A 813 18.62 -30.73 3.13
C TYR A 813 19.72 -31.07 4.19
N VAL A 814 20.91 -31.58 3.77
CA VAL A 814 22.05 -32.08 4.62
C VAL A 814 23.50 -31.92 4.02
N ILE A 815 24.57 -31.56 4.78
CA ILE A 815 25.99 -31.25 4.35
C ILE A 815 27.01 -32.42 4.54
N VAL A 816 28.12 -32.49 3.75
CA VAL A 816 29.21 -33.53 3.77
C VAL A 816 30.63 -32.94 3.45
N THR A 817 31.75 -33.30 4.15
CA THR A 817 33.10 -32.63 3.97
C THR A 817 34.41 -33.39 4.43
N SER A 818 35.61 -32.75 4.28
CA SER A 818 36.99 -33.15 4.74
C SER A 818 37.83 -32.01 5.47
N LYS A 819 39.11 -31.62 5.13
CA LYS A 819 40.06 -30.72 5.95
C LYS A 819 41.24 -30.02 5.16
N GLY A 820 41.93 -28.91 5.59
CA GLY A 820 43.09 -28.19 4.91
C GLY A 820 43.96 -27.08 5.67
N GLN A 821 44.77 -26.18 5.01
CA GLN A 821 45.49 -24.94 5.56
C GLN A 821 45.63 -23.64 4.62
N VAL A 822 46.11 -22.43 5.06
CA VAL A 822 46.07 -21.07 4.33
C VAL A 822 47.29 -20.07 4.52
N ASN A 823 47.66 -19.19 3.52
CA ASN A 823 48.84 -18.23 3.45
C ASN A 823 48.62 -16.79 2.82
N VAL A 824 49.48 -15.76 3.10
CA VAL A 824 49.45 -14.33 2.56
C VAL A 824 50.85 -13.62 2.49
N GLU A 825 51.13 -12.69 1.54
CA GLU A 825 52.44 -11.95 1.33
C GLU A 825 52.33 -10.54 0.63
N GLU A 826 53.28 -9.58 0.78
CA GLU A 826 53.38 -8.28 0.02
C GLU A 826 54.45 -8.33 -1.10
N LYS A 827 54.20 -7.73 -2.29
CA LYS A 827 55.14 -7.71 -3.43
C LYS A 827 55.13 -6.39 -4.23
N ASP A 828 56.23 -6.14 -4.95
CA ASP A 828 56.30 -5.15 -6.04
C ASP A 828 55.88 -5.79 -7.37
N PHE A 829 55.12 -5.04 -8.16
CA PHE A 829 54.70 -5.39 -9.51
C PHE A 829 54.82 -4.17 -10.42
N GLU A 830 55.80 -4.19 -11.33
CA GLU A 830 56.07 -3.12 -12.30
C GLU A 830 56.25 -1.73 -11.66
N GLY A 831 56.86 -1.67 -10.46
CA GLY A 831 57.08 -0.43 -9.71
C GLY A 831 55.84 0.07 -8.95
N LYS A 832 54.86 -0.82 -8.71
CA LYS A 832 53.65 -0.57 -7.92
C LYS A 832 53.44 -1.69 -6.89
N LYS A 833 52.81 -1.38 -5.76
CA LYS A 833 52.62 -2.34 -4.64
C LYS A 833 51.34 -3.16 -4.73
N ILE A 834 51.45 -4.45 -4.40
CA ILE A 834 50.34 -5.42 -4.32
C ILE A 834 50.52 -6.44 -3.16
N TYR A 835 49.47 -7.20 -2.85
CA TYR A 835 49.50 -8.35 -1.91
C TYR A 835 49.04 -9.64 -2.61
N ASP A 836 49.57 -10.80 -2.19
CA ASP A 836 49.26 -12.16 -2.69
C ASP A 836 48.63 -13.05 -1.57
N VAL A 837 47.68 -13.95 -1.91
CA VAL A 837 46.96 -14.85 -0.96
C VAL A 837 46.79 -16.27 -1.54
N SER A 838 46.78 -17.35 -0.73
CA SER A 838 46.44 -18.74 -1.18
C SER A 838 45.95 -19.71 -0.07
N ASN A 839 45.12 -20.73 -0.40
CA ASN A 839 44.48 -21.65 0.59
C ASN A 839 44.55 -23.18 0.28
N GLY A 840 45.32 -23.59 -0.72
CA GLY A 840 45.36 -24.98 -1.22
C GLY A 840 44.46 -25.24 -2.43
N GLU A 841 43.28 -24.62 -2.53
CA GLU A 841 42.37 -24.73 -3.69
C GLU A 841 42.24 -23.44 -4.52
N LEU A 842 42.66 -22.28 -4.01
CA LEU A 842 42.65 -20.98 -4.69
C LEU A 842 43.78 -20.02 -4.27
N SER A 843 44.00 -18.99 -5.07
CA SER A 843 44.92 -17.87 -4.83
C SER A 843 44.47 -16.55 -5.49
N PHE A 844 44.83 -15.39 -4.96
CA PHE A 844 44.46 -14.07 -5.55
C PHE A 844 45.41 -12.93 -5.14
N LYS A 845 45.24 -11.75 -5.75
CA LYS A 845 46.04 -10.55 -5.46
C LYS A 845 45.19 -9.31 -5.14
N VAL A 846 45.74 -8.33 -4.43
CA VAL A 846 45.07 -7.06 -4.08
C VAL A 846 45.97 -5.85 -4.37
N VAL A 847 45.43 -4.83 -5.05
CA VAL A 847 46.13 -3.58 -5.39
C VAL A 847 46.27 -2.68 -4.16
N ALA A 848 47.48 -2.19 -3.85
CA ALA A 848 47.72 -1.49 -2.59
C ALA A 848 47.48 0.03 -2.64
N GLU A 849 47.78 0.70 -3.76
CA GLU A 849 48.00 2.17 -3.83
C GLU A 849 46.86 3.00 -4.47
N ILE A 850 45.96 2.38 -5.24
CA ILE A 850 44.81 3.04 -5.87
C ILE A 850 43.67 2.04 -6.08
N GLY A 851 42.42 2.48 -5.90
CA GLY A 851 41.20 1.64 -6.04
C GLY A 851 40.99 0.55 -4.98
N GLY A 852 42.03 -0.17 -4.56
CA GLY A 852 41.92 -1.29 -3.61
C GLY A 852 41.38 -2.60 -4.21
N ASN A 853 41.50 -2.75 -5.52
CA ASN A 853 40.85 -3.81 -6.29
C ASN A 853 41.48 -5.19 -6.01
N LEU A 854 40.65 -6.23 -5.91
CA LEU A 854 41.13 -7.62 -5.97
C LEU A 854 41.32 -8.02 -7.44
N ILE A 855 42.53 -8.42 -7.82
CA ILE A 855 42.90 -8.78 -9.21
C ILE A 855 43.47 -10.21 -9.25
N ARG A 856 43.48 -10.83 -10.44
CA ARG A 856 44.15 -12.11 -10.73
C ARG A 856 43.84 -13.23 -9.72
N LEU A 857 42.56 -13.54 -9.57
CA LEU A 857 42.03 -14.68 -8.80
C LEU A 857 42.18 -15.96 -9.63
N GLU A 858 42.77 -17.01 -9.06
CA GLU A 858 43.11 -18.29 -9.69
C GLU A 858 42.71 -19.48 -8.78
N ASP A 859 42.52 -20.67 -9.37
CA ASP A 859 42.35 -21.93 -8.63
C ASP A 859 43.67 -22.72 -8.48
N SER A 860 43.63 -23.86 -7.79
CA SER A 860 44.77 -24.79 -7.57
C SER A 860 45.45 -25.29 -8.85
N LYS A 861 44.89 -25.01 -10.04
CA LYS A 861 45.45 -25.35 -11.36
C LYS A 861 46.00 -24.12 -12.09
N GLY A 862 46.10 -22.97 -11.42
CA GLY A 862 46.63 -21.71 -11.96
C GLY A 862 45.71 -21.04 -12.99
N ARG A 863 44.39 -21.26 -12.91
CA ARG A 863 43.43 -20.81 -13.93
C ARG A 863 42.70 -19.54 -13.48
N ASN A 864 42.99 -18.41 -14.12
CA ASN A 864 42.44 -17.09 -13.74
C ASN A 864 40.92 -16.91 -14.00
N PHE A 865 40.27 -16.08 -13.18
CA PHE A 865 38.83 -15.74 -13.22
C PHE A 865 38.51 -14.27 -13.59
N LEU A 866 39.40 -13.29 -13.37
CA LEU A 866 39.11 -11.85 -13.48
C LEU A 866 39.96 -11.13 -14.55
N LEU A 867 39.47 -10.02 -15.10
CA LEU A 867 40.22 -9.15 -16.03
C LEU A 867 40.65 -7.86 -15.34
N ASP A 868 41.93 -7.51 -15.44
CA ASP A 868 42.48 -6.21 -15.04
C ASP A 868 43.36 -5.60 -16.14
N ASN A 869 43.49 -4.28 -16.13
CA ASN A 869 44.42 -3.50 -16.94
C ASN A 869 45.66 -3.06 -16.14
N TYR A 870 45.81 -3.55 -14.90
CA TYR A 870 46.79 -3.02 -13.94
C TYR A 870 48.23 -3.29 -14.41
N PRO A 871 49.11 -2.26 -14.48
CA PRO A 871 49.08 -1.01 -13.72
C PRO A 871 48.34 0.20 -14.37
N GLU A 872 47.75 0.07 -15.55
CA GLU A 872 47.12 1.19 -16.27
C GLU A 872 45.64 1.40 -15.89
N ILE A 873 45.19 2.67 -15.91
CA ILE A 873 43.78 3.07 -15.73
C ILE A 873 43.32 3.72 -17.04
N GLN A 874 42.27 3.17 -17.65
CA GLN A 874 41.76 3.65 -18.95
C GLN A 874 40.22 3.48 -19.04
N PRO A 875 39.51 4.32 -19.81
CA PRO A 875 38.06 4.20 -19.97
C PRO A 875 37.64 2.85 -20.57
N LYS A 876 36.56 2.25 -20.03
CA LYS A 876 35.95 1.03 -20.56
C LYS A 876 34.42 1.09 -20.45
N PHE A 877 33.76 1.15 -21.59
CA PHE A 877 32.30 1.28 -21.69
C PHE A 877 31.75 2.51 -20.93
N PHE A 878 30.90 2.34 -19.92
CA PHE A 878 30.40 3.44 -19.09
C PHE A 878 31.31 3.79 -17.90
N LEU A 879 32.39 3.03 -17.67
CA LEU A 879 33.36 3.30 -16.61
C LEU A 879 34.52 4.11 -17.19
N GLU A 880 34.46 5.43 -17.04
CA GLU A 880 35.51 6.34 -17.52
C GLU A 880 36.88 6.07 -16.87
N HIS A 881 36.90 5.45 -15.69
CA HIS A 881 38.09 5.18 -14.88
C HIS A 881 38.16 3.71 -14.48
N TYR A 882 38.38 2.83 -15.45
CA TYR A 882 38.43 1.39 -15.26
C TYR A 882 39.87 0.88 -15.04
N LEU A 883 40.06 0.13 -13.94
CA LEU A 883 41.27 -0.64 -13.64
C LEU A 883 40.99 -2.15 -13.76
N GLY A 884 39.83 -2.59 -13.29
CA GLY A 884 39.40 -3.99 -13.36
C GLY A 884 39.70 -4.82 -12.11
N GLY A 885 39.62 -6.13 -12.27
CA GLY A 885 39.42 -7.05 -11.16
C GLY A 885 38.06 -6.80 -10.51
N SER A 886 38.02 -6.89 -9.18
CA SER A 886 36.90 -6.52 -8.32
C SER A 886 37.12 -5.09 -7.79
N GLN A 887 36.53 -4.11 -8.47
CA GLN A 887 36.67 -2.67 -8.24
C GLN A 887 35.55 -2.15 -7.32
N PRO A 888 35.85 -1.58 -6.13
CA PRO A 888 34.83 -1.00 -5.27
C PRO A 888 34.24 0.30 -5.86
N GLN A 889 32.94 0.55 -5.62
CA GLN A 889 32.22 1.79 -5.98
C GLN A 889 31.17 2.14 -4.90
N LEU A 890 30.90 3.43 -4.69
CA LEU A 890 30.00 3.94 -3.64
C LEU A 890 29.18 5.13 -4.14
N PHE A 891 27.85 5.14 -3.90
CA PHE A 891 26.92 6.20 -4.35
C PHE A 891 25.66 6.30 -3.46
N HIS A 892 24.78 7.28 -3.70
CA HIS A 892 23.57 7.56 -2.90
C HIS A 892 22.29 7.05 -3.57
N PHE A 893 21.21 6.80 -2.81
CA PHE A 893 19.97 6.16 -3.30
C PHE A 893 19.26 6.90 -4.47
N VAL A 894 19.53 8.20 -4.63
CA VAL A 894 18.96 9.07 -5.67
C VAL A 894 20.04 9.80 -6.49
N ALA A 895 21.25 9.22 -6.59
CA ALA A 895 22.31 9.76 -7.43
C ALA A 895 22.10 9.39 -8.91
N ASP A 896 22.06 10.38 -9.79
CA ASP A 896 21.89 10.18 -11.24
C ASP A 896 23.14 9.56 -11.90
N GLU A 897 24.34 9.86 -11.38
CA GLU A 897 25.64 9.36 -11.87
C GLU A 897 26.38 8.58 -10.76
N PRO A 898 26.29 7.23 -10.72
CA PRO A 898 26.78 6.41 -9.60
C PRO A 898 28.25 5.97 -9.69
N PHE A 899 28.97 6.28 -10.78
CA PHE A 899 30.34 5.82 -11.03
C PHE A 899 31.31 7.00 -11.08
N SER A 900 32.32 7.01 -10.22
CA SER A 900 33.30 8.10 -10.12
C SER A 900 34.73 7.63 -10.38
N GLU A 901 35.62 8.59 -10.67
CA GLU A 901 37.06 8.35 -10.70
C GLU A 901 37.58 7.75 -9.38
N MET A 902 38.53 6.82 -9.47
CA MET A 902 39.11 6.10 -8.31
C MET A 902 39.98 6.99 -7.41
N GLU A 903 40.08 6.60 -6.15
CA GLU A 903 40.84 7.29 -5.10
C GLU A 903 42.13 6.53 -4.73
N GLU A 904 43.14 7.27 -4.24
CA GLU A 904 44.40 6.73 -3.73
C GLU A 904 44.18 5.94 -2.41
N THR A 905 44.86 4.79 -2.25
CA THR A 905 44.60 3.82 -1.15
C THR A 905 45.85 3.41 -0.36
N LYS A 906 45.65 2.70 0.75
CA LYS A 906 46.69 2.03 1.56
C LYS A 906 46.20 0.66 2.08
N SER A 907 47.06 -0.38 2.12
CA SER A 907 46.67 -1.80 2.36
C SER A 907 47.60 -2.62 3.29
N GLN A 908 47.13 -3.75 3.85
CA GLN A 908 47.83 -4.67 4.81
C GLN A 908 47.11 -6.05 5.05
N MET A 909 47.71 -7.02 5.76
CA MET A 909 47.19 -8.41 6.07
C MET A 909 46.23 -8.52 7.29
N VAL A 910 45.41 -9.61 7.41
CA VAL A 910 44.43 -9.90 8.52
C VAL A 910 44.01 -11.41 8.66
N GLU A 911 43.49 -11.86 9.84
CA GLU A 911 43.06 -13.26 10.16
C GLU A 911 41.87 -13.34 11.17
N GLU A 912 40.92 -14.30 11.03
CA GLU A 912 39.66 -14.45 11.81
C GLU A 912 39.12 -15.93 11.89
N ASN A 913 39.06 -16.59 13.06
CA ASN A 913 38.65 -18.01 13.24
C ASN A 913 39.39 -18.99 12.29
N GLU A 914 38.68 -19.81 11.52
CA GLU A 914 39.25 -20.71 10.50
C GLU A 914 39.62 -19.96 9.19
N TRP A 915 39.47 -18.61 9.12
CA TRP A 915 39.59 -17.76 7.91
C TRP A 915 40.80 -16.77 7.92
N LYS A 916 41.42 -16.46 6.76
CA LYS A 916 42.58 -15.49 6.64
C LYS A 916 42.60 -14.63 5.34
N GLY A 917 43.22 -13.43 5.33
CA GLY A 917 43.38 -12.57 4.11
C GLY A 917 43.95 -11.11 4.25
N VAL A 918 43.37 -10.09 3.57
CA VAL A 918 43.94 -8.72 3.30
C VAL A 918 42.91 -7.56 3.49
N LYS A 919 43.36 -6.31 3.73
CA LYS A 919 42.57 -5.07 4.00
C LYS A 919 43.10 -3.80 3.30
N THR A 920 42.22 -2.84 2.91
CA THR A 920 42.52 -1.56 2.21
C THR A 920 41.68 -0.34 2.69
N THR A 921 42.11 0.93 2.50
CA THR A 921 41.40 2.18 2.93
C THR A 921 41.64 3.44 2.05
N TRP A 922 40.68 4.38 1.94
CA TRP A 922 40.75 5.68 1.17
C TRP A 922 39.72 6.78 1.56
N THR A 923 39.65 7.91 0.83
CA THR A 923 38.67 9.03 0.99
C THR A 923 38.13 9.54 -0.37
N ILE A 924 36.81 9.73 -0.50
CA ILE A 924 36.08 10.21 -1.69
C ILE A 924 36.24 11.73 -1.89
N LYS A 925 36.65 12.13 -3.08
CA LYS A 925 36.82 13.52 -3.57
C LYS A 925 36.27 13.73 -4.99
N LYS A 926 35.84 12.67 -5.71
CA LYS A 926 35.55 12.73 -7.16
C LYS A 926 34.07 12.66 -7.57
N GLU A 927 33.16 12.25 -6.68
CA GLU A 927 31.68 12.35 -6.86
C GLU A 927 31.18 13.75 -6.47
N LYS A 928 30.13 14.31 -7.11
CA LYS A 928 29.83 15.77 -7.03
C LYS A 928 28.58 16.20 -6.25
N GLN A 929 27.67 15.31 -5.86
CA GLN A 929 26.33 15.69 -5.37
C GLN A 929 25.95 15.10 -4.00
N PHE A 930 26.34 13.87 -3.66
CA PHE A 930 25.76 13.17 -2.50
C PHE A 930 26.76 12.57 -1.51
N LEU A 931 27.89 12.01 -1.97
CA LEU A 931 28.91 11.34 -1.16
C LEU A 931 30.26 12.07 -1.11
N TYR A 932 30.45 13.17 -1.83
CA TYR A 932 31.68 14.00 -1.79
C TYR A 932 32.22 14.21 -0.35
N GLY A 933 33.44 13.74 -0.09
CA GLY A 933 34.18 13.94 1.17
C GLY A 933 34.24 12.77 2.16
N GLN A 934 33.60 11.62 1.91
CA GLN A 934 33.51 10.50 2.88
C GLN A 934 34.76 9.59 2.88
N LYS A 935 35.01 8.79 3.94
CA LYS A 935 36.15 7.84 4.07
C LYS A 935 35.70 6.38 3.97
N VAL A 936 36.56 5.44 3.50
CA VAL A 936 36.18 4.04 3.19
C VAL A 936 37.22 3.00 3.67
N GLU A 937 36.79 1.76 3.95
CA GLU A 937 37.60 0.57 4.30
C GLU A 937 37.07 -0.73 3.65
N LEU A 938 37.94 -1.67 3.27
CA LEU A 938 37.63 -2.93 2.55
C LEU A 938 38.49 -4.12 3.06
N LYS A 939 37.97 -5.36 3.07
CA LYS A 939 38.67 -6.63 3.42
C LYS A 939 38.33 -7.81 2.49
N TYR A 940 39.21 -8.82 2.40
CA TYR A 940 39.02 -10.13 1.73
C TYR A 940 39.59 -11.30 2.58
N LEU A 941 38.95 -12.48 2.70
CA LEU A 941 39.29 -13.63 3.60
C LEU A 941 38.97 -15.04 3.00
N THR A 942 39.56 -16.17 3.44
CA THR A 942 39.25 -17.56 2.94
C THR A 942 39.51 -18.73 3.93
N LEU A 943 38.84 -19.89 3.74
CA LEU A 943 38.91 -21.17 4.50
C LEU A 943 39.83 -22.24 3.84
N PRO A 944 40.32 -23.25 4.57
CA PRO A 944 41.26 -24.25 4.03
C PRO A 944 40.63 -25.37 3.18
N ASN A 945 41.32 -25.82 2.12
CA ASN A 945 40.82 -26.83 1.15
C ASN A 945 39.37 -26.59 0.70
N SER A 946 39.03 -25.31 0.54
CA SER A 946 37.69 -24.85 0.21
C SER A 946 37.74 -23.84 -0.91
N GLU A 947 36.64 -23.70 -1.62
CA GLU A 947 36.54 -22.83 -2.79
C GLU A 947 35.83 -21.50 -2.46
N ILE A 948 36.07 -20.96 -1.25
CA ILE A 948 35.25 -19.87 -0.65
C ILE A 948 36.12 -18.68 -0.20
N ILE A 949 35.73 -17.46 -0.59
CA ILE A 949 36.27 -16.17 -0.15
C ILE A 949 35.14 -15.34 0.49
N ARG A 950 35.44 -14.55 1.54
CA ARG A 950 34.52 -13.57 2.19
C ARG A 950 35.06 -12.15 2.04
N VAL A 951 34.18 -11.15 1.94
CA VAL A 951 34.48 -9.74 1.62
C VAL A 951 33.70 -8.79 2.53
N VAL A 952 34.31 -7.69 2.99
CA VAL A 952 33.68 -6.72 3.92
C VAL A 952 34.01 -5.28 3.49
N LEU A 953 33.03 -4.40 3.34
CA LEU A 953 33.18 -3.00 2.88
C LEU A 953 32.48 -2.01 3.84
N SER A 954 33.08 -0.84 4.12
CA SER A 954 32.53 0.15 5.06
C SER A 954 32.74 1.62 4.66
N LEU A 955 31.73 2.48 4.86
CA LEU A 955 31.76 3.96 4.64
C LEU A 955 31.75 4.73 5.97
N ASP A 956 32.43 5.88 6.03
CA ASP A 956 32.58 6.80 7.17
C ASP A 956 32.24 8.26 6.77
N ASN A 957 31.03 8.74 7.13
CA ASN A 957 30.43 10.04 6.73
C ASN A 957 31.03 11.24 7.50
N LYS A 958 30.95 12.45 6.91
CA LYS A 958 31.50 13.74 7.34
C LYS A 958 30.56 14.95 7.18
N THR A 959 29.42 14.87 6.46
CA THR A 959 28.51 16.02 6.18
C THR A 959 27.39 16.18 7.22
N THR A 960 26.45 17.12 7.02
CA THR A 960 25.24 17.28 7.89
C THR A 960 24.02 16.51 7.41
N ARG A 961 23.90 16.21 6.10
CA ARG A 961 22.79 15.43 5.54
C ARG A 961 22.78 14.04 6.19
N THR A 962 21.59 13.50 6.44
CA THR A 962 21.44 12.05 6.61
C THR A 962 21.63 11.43 5.23
N ILE A 963 22.68 10.63 5.06
CA ILE A 963 23.12 10.09 3.76
C ILE A 963 22.80 8.59 3.70
N PRO A 964 21.70 8.18 3.06
CA PRO A 964 21.57 6.82 2.56
C PRO A 964 22.65 6.54 1.49
N TRP A 965 23.34 5.41 1.58
CA TRP A 965 24.41 5.06 0.64
C TRP A 965 24.39 3.59 0.25
N ILE A 966 24.99 3.33 -0.89
CA ILE A 966 25.13 2.02 -1.50
C ILE A 966 26.61 1.72 -1.62
N GLY A 967 27.05 0.65 -0.96
CA GLY A 967 28.40 0.12 -1.05
C GLY A 967 28.43 -1.03 -2.04
N SER A 968 29.37 -1.02 -2.98
CA SER A 968 29.36 -2.00 -4.06
C SER A 968 30.72 -2.47 -4.52
N LEU A 969 30.74 -3.64 -5.17
CA LEU A 969 31.91 -4.27 -5.74
C LEU A 969 31.61 -4.66 -7.20
N LEU A 970 32.37 -4.09 -8.13
CA LEU A 970 32.29 -4.30 -9.57
C LEU A 970 33.37 -5.26 -10.05
N SER A 971 33.05 -6.53 -10.28
CA SER A 971 33.99 -7.56 -10.73
C SER A 971 33.95 -7.74 -12.25
N ASP A 972 34.98 -7.34 -13.01
CA ASP A 972 35.08 -7.71 -14.43
C ASP A 972 35.63 -9.13 -14.58
N VAL A 973 34.79 -10.04 -15.06
CA VAL A 973 35.00 -11.49 -15.06
C VAL A 973 35.39 -11.96 -16.46
N GLY A 974 36.59 -12.55 -16.55
CA GLY A 974 37.16 -13.11 -17.76
C GLY A 974 37.91 -14.39 -17.45
N ILE A 975 37.16 -15.48 -17.28
CA ILE A 975 37.71 -16.79 -17.00
C ILE A 975 38.67 -17.19 -18.13
N GLN A 976 39.87 -17.64 -17.76
CA GLN A 976 41.00 -17.90 -18.66
C GLN A 976 41.45 -16.65 -19.44
N GLY A 977 41.38 -15.47 -18.82
CA GLY A 977 41.90 -14.21 -19.38
C GLY A 977 41.06 -13.61 -20.52
N SER A 978 39.84 -14.09 -20.75
CA SER A 978 38.92 -13.49 -21.73
C SER A 978 37.47 -13.69 -21.34
N LYS A 979 36.65 -12.65 -21.55
CA LYS A 979 35.19 -12.73 -21.41
C LYS A 979 34.51 -13.51 -22.53
N GLU A 980 35.18 -13.71 -23.67
CA GLU A 980 34.63 -14.54 -24.75
C GLU A 980 34.53 -16.00 -24.28
N GLY A 981 33.36 -16.60 -24.48
CA GLY A 981 33.03 -17.95 -23.98
C GLY A 981 32.56 -17.99 -22.53
N ASN A 982 32.53 -16.87 -21.78
CA ASN A 982 31.91 -16.86 -20.46
C ASN A 982 30.38 -17.00 -20.57
N VAL A 983 29.81 -17.73 -19.62
CA VAL A 983 28.40 -18.02 -19.46
C VAL A 983 27.95 -17.45 -18.12
N ILE A 984 26.90 -16.64 -18.14
CA ILE A 984 26.37 -15.93 -16.97
C ILE A 984 25.24 -16.75 -16.36
N GLU A 985 25.12 -16.75 -15.03
CA GLU A 985 24.07 -17.39 -14.25
C GLU A 985 23.64 -16.47 -13.11
N ALA A 986 22.67 -15.58 -13.37
CA ALA A 986 22.20 -14.62 -12.37
C ALA A 986 20.80 -14.97 -11.84
N VAL A 987 20.52 -14.69 -10.57
CA VAL A 987 19.18 -14.83 -10.00
C VAL A 987 18.27 -13.71 -10.54
N GLY A 988 17.50 -14.01 -11.57
CA GLY A 988 16.37 -13.19 -11.99
C GLY A 988 15.15 -13.42 -11.09
N ALA A 989 14.16 -12.53 -11.20
CA ALA A 989 12.93 -12.59 -10.40
C ALA A 989 12.15 -13.93 -10.51
N SER A 990 12.34 -14.68 -11.60
CA SER A 990 11.71 -15.99 -11.84
C SER A 990 12.64 -17.20 -11.64
N GLY A 991 13.91 -17.00 -11.28
CA GLY A 991 14.92 -18.05 -11.17
C GLY A 991 16.26 -17.70 -11.81
N ILE A 992 17.19 -18.65 -11.82
CA ILE A 992 18.57 -18.41 -12.27
C ILE A 992 18.65 -18.47 -13.80
N TRP A 993 19.04 -17.39 -14.47
CA TRP A 993 19.10 -17.29 -15.92
C TRP A 993 20.49 -17.60 -16.45
N THR A 994 20.62 -18.64 -17.30
CA THR A 994 21.86 -18.95 -18.00
C THR A 994 21.95 -18.19 -19.32
N ARG A 995 22.96 -17.35 -19.49
CA ARG A 995 23.20 -16.61 -20.72
C ARG A 995 24.56 -16.96 -21.33
N ASN A 996 24.51 -17.61 -22.48
CA ASN A 996 25.68 -17.95 -23.29
C ASN A 996 26.36 -16.70 -23.87
N SER A 997 27.66 -16.81 -24.14
CA SER A 997 28.47 -15.72 -24.72
C SER A 997 27.97 -15.35 -26.13
N ILE A 998 27.34 -14.17 -26.26
CA ILE A 998 26.90 -13.60 -27.54
C ILE A 998 27.22 -12.11 -27.58
N LYS A 999 27.49 -11.56 -28.78
CA LYS A 999 27.83 -10.14 -28.98
C LYS A 999 26.59 -9.24 -28.94
N LYS A 1000 25.88 -9.25 -27.80
CA LYS A 1000 24.78 -8.35 -27.42
C LYS A 1000 24.95 -7.96 -25.95
N GLN A 1001 24.22 -6.94 -25.51
CA GLN A 1001 24.23 -6.47 -24.12
C GLN A 1001 23.20 -7.22 -23.25
N PHE A 1002 23.35 -7.15 -21.93
CA PHE A 1002 22.50 -7.78 -20.91
C PHE A 1002 22.83 -7.25 -19.52
N ILE A 1003 21.80 -7.13 -18.67
CA ILE A 1003 21.94 -6.86 -17.24
C ILE A 1003 20.91 -7.75 -16.53
N SER A 1004 21.30 -8.42 -15.44
CA SER A 1004 20.41 -9.19 -14.59
C SER A 1004 19.72 -8.29 -13.57
N GLN A 1005 18.71 -8.83 -12.88
CA GLN A 1005 18.25 -8.24 -11.64
C GLN A 1005 19.03 -8.80 -10.45
N GLY A 1006 18.80 -8.21 -9.28
CA GLY A 1006 19.26 -8.68 -7.99
C GLY A 1006 18.12 -9.25 -7.16
N SER A 1007 18.44 -9.92 -6.06
CA SER A 1007 17.49 -10.53 -5.12
C SER A 1007 17.99 -10.32 -3.69
N TYR A 1008 17.08 -10.12 -2.73
CA TYR A 1008 17.40 -10.12 -1.29
C TYR A 1008 17.04 -11.46 -0.60
N GLU A 1009 16.11 -12.24 -1.16
CA GLU A 1009 15.80 -13.60 -0.68
C GLU A 1009 16.90 -14.59 -1.06
N LYS A 1010 17.40 -14.48 -2.30
CA LYS A 1010 18.40 -15.35 -2.92
C LYS A 1010 19.54 -14.51 -3.49
N PRO A 1011 20.25 -13.73 -2.65
CA PRO A 1011 21.20 -12.70 -3.06
C PRO A 1011 22.51 -13.31 -3.57
N TYR A 1012 22.51 -13.88 -4.77
CA TYR A 1012 23.74 -14.33 -5.41
C TYR A 1012 23.69 -14.32 -6.95
N SER A 1013 24.87 -14.41 -7.54
CA SER A 1013 25.10 -14.61 -8.97
C SER A 1013 26.23 -15.62 -9.21
N ARG A 1014 26.41 -16.08 -10.46
CA ARG A 1014 27.46 -17.01 -10.90
C ARG A 1014 27.84 -16.76 -12.36
N ILE A 1015 29.10 -17.02 -12.71
CA ILE A 1015 29.65 -16.97 -14.07
C ILE A 1015 30.53 -18.21 -14.26
N ASN A 1016 30.48 -18.87 -15.41
CA ASN A 1016 31.25 -20.08 -15.69
C ASN A 1016 31.81 -20.11 -17.12
N LYS A 1017 32.83 -20.94 -17.35
CA LYS A 1017 33.43 -21.20 -18.68
C LYS A 1017 34.06 -22.60 -18.67
N GLY A 1018 33.33 -23.56 -19.22
CA GLY A 1018 33.68 -24.98 -19.08
C GLY A 1018 33.72 -25.39 -17.60
N ASN A 1019 34.77 -26.12 -17.20
CA ASN A 1019 34.94 -26.63 -15.84
C ASN A 1019 35.57 -25.60 -14.87
N GLN A 1020 35.11 -24.36 -14.96
CA GLN A 1020 35.44 -23.25 -14.06
C GLN A 1020 34.22 -22.39 -13.81
N SER A 1021 34.03 -21.97 -12.56
CA SER A 1021 33.02 -20.97 -12.21
C SER A 1021 33.47 -20.04 -11.09
N ILE A 1022 32.84 -18.87 -11.03
CA ILE A 1022 32.92 -17.91 -9.93
C ILE A 1022 31.50 -17.47 -9.61
N ALA A 1023 31.16 -17.35 -8.33
CA ALA A 1023 29.85 -16.95 -7.83
C ALA A 1023 30.02 -15.90 -6.74
N PHE A 1024 29.05 -15.00 -6.66
CA PHE A 1024 29.07 -13.82 -5.79
C PHE A 1024 27.83 -13.89 -4.91
N VAL A 1025 27.97 -13.95 -3.58
CA VAL A 1025 26.90 -14.29 -2.63
C VAL A 1025 26.84 -13.27 -1.50
N VAL A 1026 25.64 -12.89 -1.05
CA VAL A 1026 25.43 -12.19 0.22
C VAL A 1026 25.03 -13.23 1.28
N PRO A 1027 25.81 -13.40 2.36
CA PRO A 1027 25.48 -14.33 3.44
C PRO A 1027 24.13 -14.03 4.10
N LYS A 1028 23.49 -15.05 4.67
CA LYS A 1028 22.21 -14.89 5.38
C LYS A 1028 22.46 -14.11 6.69
N GLY A 1029 22.10 -12.81 6.67
CA GLY A 1029 22.27 -11.87 7.77
C GLY A 1029 22.88 -10.51 7.38
N SER A 1030 23.37 -10.35 6.14
CA SER A 1030 23.79 -9.03 5.59
C SER A 1030 22.76 -8.47 4.59
N ASN A 1031 22.66 -7.14 4.50
CA ASN A 1031 21.68 -6.43 3.67
C ASN A 1031 22.26 -6.06 2.30
N GLY A 1032 22.01 -6.89 1.29
CA GLY A 1032 22.46 -6.63 -0.06
C GLY A 1032 21.97 -7.63 -1.12
N SER A 1033 22.52 -7.50 -2.33
CA SER A 1033 22.25 -8.30 -3.52
C SER A 1033 23.48 -8.37 -4.44
N SER A 1034 23.44 -9.21 -5.48
CA SER A 1034 24.43 -9.26 -6.58
C SER A 1034 23.72 -9.21 -7.94
N VAL A 1035 24.35 -8.60 -8.97
CA VAL A 1035 23.77 -8.24 -10.28
C VAL A 1035 24.82 -8.37 -11.40
N ILE A 1036 24.59 -9.16 -12.46
CA ILE A 1036 25.55 -9.33 -13.57
C ILE A 1036 25.17 -8.50 -14.81
N ALA A 1037 26.11 -7.75 -15.38
CA ALA A 1037 25.99 -7.00 -16.64
C ALA A 1037 27.05 -7.41 -17.69
N ASP A 1038 26.63 -7.97 -18.83
CA ASP A 1038 27.47 -8.08 -20.04
C ASP A 1038 27.18 -6.93 -20.97
N LEU A 1039 28.18 -6.10 -21.20
CA LEU A 1039 28.04 -4.84 -21.90
C LEU A 1039 28.63 -4.92 -23.32
N GLY A 1040 28.89 -6.14 -23.81
CA GLY A 1040 29.48 -6.42 -25.12
C GLY A 1040 31.00 -6.30 -25.11
N VAL A 1041 31.56 -5.31 -24.41
CA VAL A 1041 33.02 -5.10 -24.21
C VAL A 1041 33.51 -5.41 -22.78
N MET A 1042 32.60 -5.66 -21.85
CA MET A 1042 32.87 -5.92 -20.43
C MET A 1042 31.91 -7.01 -19.92
N LEU A 1043 32.30 -7.79 -18.90
CA LEU A 1043 31.38 -8.70 -18.20
C LEU A 1043 31.51 -8.50 -16.70
N LEU A 1044 30.56 -7.80 -16.11
CA LEU A 1044 30.63 -7.24 -14.78
C LEU A 1044 29.70 -8.00 -13.82
N ASP A 1045 30.15 -8.46 -12.66
CA ASP A 1045 29.27 -8.64 -11.51
C ASP A 1045 29.26 -7.38 -10.65
N TRP A 1046 28.10 -7.05 -10.08
CA TRP A 1046 27.87 -5.89 -9.23
C TRP A 1046 27.20 -6.35 -7.94
N MET A 1047 28.03 -6.60 -6.92
CA MET A 1047 27.55 -6.79 -5.55
C MET A 1047 27.19 -5.44 -4.96
N LEU A 1048 26.04 -5.34 -4.29
CA LEU A 1048 25.40 -4.10 -3.83
C LEU A 1048 24.88 -4.31 -2.40
N GLY A 1049 25.32 -3.50 -1.44
CA GLY A 1049 24.78 -3.44 -0.09
C GLY A 1049 24.29 -2.03 0.24
N LEU A 1050 23.20 -1.91 1.00
CA LEU A 1050 22.55 -0.63 1.29
C LEU A 1050 22.56 -0.36 2.80
N ASP A 1051 22.94 0.84 3.20
CA ASP A 1051 22.95 1.27 4.60
C ASP A 1051 22.75 2.80 4.71
N TYR A 1052 22.53 3.31 5.93
CA TYR A 1052 22.39 4.73 6.23
C TYR A 1052 23.63 5.22 6.98
N ALA A 1053 24.46 6.02 6.31
CA ALA A 1053 25.57 6.68 6.96
C ALA A 1053 25.04 7.93 7.68
N MET A 1054 24.73 7.79 8.97
CA MET A 1054 24.34 8.90 9.84
C MET A 1054 25.45 9.98 9.87
N PRO A 1055 25.11 11.27 10.08
CA PRO A 1055 26.11 12.34 10.13
C PRO A 1055 27.29 11.99 11.04
N LYS A 1056 28.51 12.01 10.49
CA LYS A 1056 29.77 11.72 11.21
C LYS A 1056 29.94 10.27 11.74
N SER A 1057 29.37 9.25 11.08
CA SER A 1057 29.40 7.83 11.52
C SER A 1057 29.93 6.83 10.47
N LYS A 1058 30.24 5.59 10.90
CA LYS A 1058 30.68 4.47 10.04
C LYS A 1058 29.61 3.35 9.93
N SER A 1059 29.44 2.79 8.73
CA SER A 1059 28.48 1.73 8.33
C SER A 1059 29.18 0.63 7.51
N THR A 1060 28.61 -0.59 7.39
CA THR A 1060 29.30 -1.78 6.82
C THR A 1060 28.35 -2.75 6.09
N VAL A 1061 28.82 -3.35 4.99
CA VAL A 1061 28.14 -4.40 4.21
C VAL A 1061 29.08 -5.58 3.92
N GLU A 1062 28.56 -6.81 3.79
CA GLU A 1062 29.33 -8.04 3.58
C GLU A 1062 28.92 -8.85 2.34
N PHE A 1063 29.90 -9.52 1.74
CA PHE A 1063 29.74 -10.38 0.56
C PHE A 1063 30.64 -11.62 0.65
N ALA A 1064 30.49 -12.55 -0.29
CA ALA A 1064 31.34 -13.72 -0.46
C ALA A 1064 31.54 -14.04 -1.96
N ILE A 1065 32.66 -14.65 -2.31
CA ILE A 1065 32.99 -15.13 -3.65
C ILE A 1065 33.28 -16.63 -3.56
N LEU A 1066 32.52 -17.46 -4.26
CA LEU A 1066 32.73 -18.91 -4.35
C LEU A 1066 33.31 -19.26 -5.72
N ILE A 1067 34.31 -20.12 -5.82
CA ILE A 1067 34.80 -20.62 -7.13
C ILE A 1067 34.43 -22.08 -7.33
N ASN A 1068 34.36 -22.54 -8.58
CA ASN A 1068 34.16 -23.92 -9.04
C ASN A 1068 32.95 -24.74 -8.48
N GLN A 1069 32.22 -24.20 -7.50
CA GLN A 1069 31.06 -24.81 -6.89
C GLN A 1069 29.92 -25.05 -7.90
N PRO A 1070 29.19 -26.17 -7.78
CA PRO A 1070 28.01 -26.42 -8.60
C PRO A 1070 26.90 -25.42 -8.28
N ARG A 1071 26.31 -24.84 -9.33
CA ARG A 1071 25.24 -23.85 -9.26
C ARG A 1071 24.06 -24.30 -8.39
N GLU A 1072 23.71 -25.57 -8.49
CA GLU A 1072 22.50 -26.12 -7.86
C GLU A 1072 22.61 -26.08 -6.32
N LYS A 1073 23.84 -26.10 -5.77
CA LYS A 1073 24.10 -26.06 -4.34
C LYS A 1073 24.09 -24.65 -3.74
N MET A 1074 23.99 -23.57 -4.53
CA MET A 1074 24.19 -22.20 -4.04
C MET A 1074 23.21 -21.76 -2.94
N ILE A 1075 21.93 -22.16 -3.01
CA ILE A 1075 20.95 -21.85 -1.95
C ILE A 1075 21.22 -22.66 -0.69
N GLU A 1076 21.48 -23.96 -0.87
CA GLU A 1076 21.80 -24.87 0.21
C GLU A 1076 23.11 -24.48 0.92
N LEU A 1077 24.10 -23.99 0.16
CA LEU A 1077 25.34 -23.39 0.65
C LEU A 1077 25.09 -22.05 1.34
N ARG A 1078 24.17 -21.20 0.87
CA ARG A 1078 23.78 -19.98 1.59
C ARG A 1078 23.07 -20.28 2.92
N GLU A 1079 22.25 -21.33 2.97
CA GLU A 1079 21.66 -21.82 4.23
C GLU A 1079 22.69 -22.50 5.13
N ALA A 1080 23.79 -23.02 4.57
CA ALA A 1080 24.93 -23.53 5.32
C ALA A 1080 25.93 -22.44 5.78
N LEU A 1081 25.96 -21.30 5.08
CA LEU A 1081 26.77 -20.10 5.38
C LEU A 1081 25.94 -19.04 6.14
N GLU A 1082 24.93 -19.47 6.89
CA GLU A 1082 24.19 -18.61 7.82
C GLU A 1082 25.12 -18.10 8.92
N ILE A 1083 24.98 -16.82 9.29
CA ILE A 1083 25.84 -16.18 10.28
C ILE A 1083 25.43 -16.64 11.69
N ASP A 1084 26.42 -17.10 12.48
CA ASP A 1084 26.34 -17.28 13.94
C ASP A 1084 26.46 -15.93 14.68
#